data_AF-A0A1I7BR00-F1
#
_entry.id   AF-A0A1I7BR00-F1
#
_cell.length_a   1.000
_cell.length_b   1.000
_cell.length_c   1.000
_cell.angle_alpha   90.00
_cell.angle_beta   90.00
_cell.angle_gamma   90.00
#
_symmetry.space_group_name_H-M   'P 1'
#
loop_
_entity.id
_entity.type
_entity.pdbx_description
1 polymer ?
#
loop_
_entity_poly.entity_id
_entity_poly.type
_entity_poly.pdbx_seq_one_letter_code
_entity_poly.pdbx_strand_id
1 'polypeptide(L)'
;MLIDEIHTLVGKLSTPWKDVLKRHGLDLSSSDSPQRTAVLLSEGLKIDWQDRRVQDLCRSTERAIEPGDPARSLLYHMLALSECPSPYGGISLEDIDLLENYIYSLAALPSDWSTLDIAVLAYQYRPARRTGHQQHADMVFSRLGIARNGDTEALYDARTRSYVPHVENEIEHVRVLPARYGAFLVRRVSGPDGLALIEGKQRDDGHRAFIQPVRKLFSAECLPNMTLNLDYGHWHIGEKLKRAVKARWGISPVPLGDLDRPPYSIVCRYPDLAQPAATGVPSIVLKHCGGSVLLMPAARPLIEPVTSANYNVGGFSVPARWRLIHIVNRRYTTMRLFTDLYRLFLAFVAQIHEMFFPTIAKNWFWLRFPEPRNSPEYMNIRHMRDKNGTYADMRTHPIRQSAFVEKVIKGGYDAQLFLDHCVEGAVTIRIKELVNRRVLPAYSIVAAPDFFPYADQSELQRWFKEDHIDPKTQFRNGSPISLSAERLPVNPHHVDSFSEKEAFSTSEDTISVSFSLAPRASKESHEKAHLPRMVSFLSDASSSVFAPGWDVTYAGGHRKGIYLATFGLGSPFAEDIKLCAASNSFWPAVSPDASRTFNRSDAPTAIPMLDSELGFHPQHPLVQGGLVHNTRAGWDGEYGPFLTAAGTVDYADIERSDYVANALGGNMLYGAFEHVDAAELIRRIKALRLAVAACDPTRTPAKTQLWLVSATEVDQLAGAAKKTYHFLFVLPEDGAKPVQHVPGRLRIRYGEAISCNVTDSMLKGPVQRCPPGPEALRLYSRHESV
;
A
#
# COMPACT_ATOMS: atom_id res chain seq x y z
N MET A 1 -32.28 -20.17 13.21
CA MET A 1 -32.31 -18.71 13.42
C MET A 1 -30.90 -18.27 13.76
N LEU A 2 -30.53 -17.02 13.52
CA LEU A 2 -29.19 -16.52 13.83
C LEU A 2 -28.81 -16.71 15.30
N ILE A 3 -29.78 -16.61 16.21
CA ILE A 3 -29.53 -16.86 17.64
C ILE A 3 -29.04 -18.29 17.93
N ASP A 4 -29.45 -19.29 17.16
CA ASP A 4 -28.99 -20.68 17.33
C ASP A 4 -27.51 -20.82 16.95
N GLU A 5 -27.09 -20.13 15.89
CA GLU A 5 -25.70 -20.07 15.43
C GLU A 5 -24.83 -19.27 16.42
N ILE A 6 -25.34 -18.16 16.94
CA ILE A 6 -24.67 -17.36 17.97
C ILE A 6 -24.52 -18.14 19.28
N HIS A 7 -25.56 -18.87 19.71
CA HIS A 7 -25.47 -19.77 20.85
C HIS A 7 -24.38 -20.83 20.66
N THR A 8 -24.29 -21.39 19.45
CA THR A 8 -23.23 -22.34 19.08
C THR A 8 -21.84 -21.71 19.15
N LEU A 9 -21.67 -20.49 18.61
CA LEU A 9 -20.42 -19.73 18.66
C LEU A 9 -19.99 -19.47 20.11
N VAL A 10 -20.89 -18.91 20.92
CA VAL A 10 -20.67 -18.64 22.34
C VAL A 10 -20.32 -19.92 23.12
N GLY A 11 -20.99 -21.03 22.83
CA GLY A 11 -20.71 -22.34 23.42
C GLY A 11 -19.28 -22.83 23.13
N LYS A 12 -18.79 -22.60 21.90
CA LYS A 12 -17.45 -22.97 21.43
C LYS A 12 -16.33 -22.06 21.92
N LEU A 13 -16.64 -20.88 22.47
CA LEU A 13 -15.62 -20.01 23.05
C LEU A 13 -14.83 -20.77 24.13
N SER A 14 -13.50 -20.63 24.08
CA SER A 14 -12.60 -21.20 25.06
C SER A 14 -12.90 -20.69 26.47
N THR A 15 -12.55 -21.47 27.50
CA THR A 15 -12.70 -21.05 28.91
C THR A 15 -12.10 -19.65 29.15
N PRO A 16 -10.91 -19.30 28.63
CA PRO A 16 -10.35 -18.00 28.92
C PRO A 16 -11.10 -16.85 28.21
N TRP A 17 -11.85 -17.08 27.12
CA TRP A 17 -12.78 -16.08 26.56
C TRP A 17 -13.94 -15.85 27.53
N LYS A 18 -14.53 -16.95 28.02
CA LYS A 18 -15.66 -16.93 28.95
C LYS A 18 -15.30 -16.25 30.28
N ASP A 19 -14.13 -16.55 30.84
CA ASP A 19 -13.65 -15.94 32.09
C ASP A 19 -13.49 -14.43 31.97
N VAL A 20 -13.02 -13.97 30.81
CA VAL A 20 -12.80 -12.55 30.54
C VAL A 20 -14.13 -11.83 30.36
N LEU A 21 -15.03 -12.38 29.54
CA LEU A 21 -16.37 -11.82 29.34
C LEU A 21 -17.14 -11.73 30.66
N LYS A 22 -16.98 -12.72 31.54
CA LYS A 22 -17.56 -12.73 32.89
C LYS A 22 -17.07 -11.57 33.76
N ARG A 23 -15.82 -11.11 33.62
CA ARG A 23 -15.32 -9.92 34.35
C ARG A 23 -16.05 -8.64 33.97
N HIS A 24 -16.55 -8.55 32.74
CA HIS A 24 -17.38 -7.44 32.26
C HIS A 24 -18.88 -7.65 32.52
N GLY A 25 -19.25 -8.67 33.32
CA GLY A 25 -20.63 -8.97 33.69
C GLY A 25 -21.37 -9.91 32.73
N LEU A 26 -20.70 -10.48 31.71
CA LEU A 26 -21.32 -11.43 30.77
C LEU A 26 -20.98 -12.88 31.15
N ASP A 27 -21.84 -13.53 31.95
CA ASP A 27 -21.66 -14.93 32.36
C ASP A 27 -22.29 -15.93 31.37
N LEU A 28 -21.47 -16.38 30.42
CA LEU A 28 -21.88 -17.34 29.40
C LEU A 28 -21.98 -18.79 29.91
N SER A 29 -21.64 -19.08 31.16
CA SER A 29 -21.84 -20.43 31.74
C SER A 29 -23.32 -20.80 31.92
N SER A 30 -24.18 -19.78 31.99
CA SER A 30 -25.64 -19.93 32.10
C SER A 30 -26.37 -19.94 30.75
N SER A 31 -25.62 -19.95 29.64
CA SER A 31 -26.16 -20.00 28.27
C SER A 31 -26.47 -21.46 27.88
N ASP A 32 -27.56 -22.01 28.40
CA ASP A 32 -27.99 -23.41 28.17
C ASP A 32 -28.93 -23.59 26.96
N SER A 33 -29.48 -22.50 26.44
CA SER A 33 -30.41 -22.48 25.32
C SER A 33 -30.24 -21.21 24.47
N PRO A 34 -30.65 -21.22 23.18
CA PRO A 34 -30.63 -20.03 22.33
C PRO A 34 -31.42 -18.85 22.93
N GLN A 35 -32.58 -19.12 23.53
CA GLN A 35 -33.41 -18.09 24.16
C GLN A 35 -32.70 -17.46 25.36
N ARG A 36 -32.07 -18.29 26.22
CA ARG A 36 -31.30 -17.78 27.35
C ARG A 36 -30.08 -16.99 26.89
N THR A 37 -29.43 -17.42 25.80
CA THR A 37 -28.33 -16.68 25.17
C THR A 37 -28.76 -15.28 24.74
N ALA A 38 -29.90 -15.16 24.05
CA ALA A 38 -30.41 -13.85 23.61
C ALA A 38 -30.68 -12.90 24.78
N VAL A 39 -31.25 -13.43 25.87
CA VAL A 39 -31.47 -12.67 27.11
C VAL A 39 -30.13 -12.18 27.66
N LEU A 40 -29.15 -13.07 27.87
CA LEU A 40 -27.83 -12.70 28.39
C LEU A 40 -27.12 -11.65 27.52
N LEU A 41 -27.23 -11.76 26.19
CA LEU A 41 -26.56 -10.83 25.28
C LEU A 41 -27.20 -9.43 25.25
N SER A 42 -28.46 -9.31 25.67
CA SER A 42 -29.22 -8.05 25.67
C SER A 42 -29.34 -7.39 27.05
N GLU A 43 -28.96 -8.09 28.13
CA GLU A 43 -28.92 -7.56 29.49
C GLU A 43 -27.82 -6.50 29.66
N GLY A 44 -28.05 -5.58 30.61
CA GLY A 44 -27.09 -4.53 30.96
C GLY A 44 -25.85 -5.10 31.62
N LEU A 45 -24.67 -4.63 31.21
CA LEU A 45 -23.37 -5.10 31.67
C LEU A 45 -22.73 -4.14 32.67
N LYS A 46 -21.94 -4.71 33.59
CA LYS A 46 -21.02 -3.96 34.46
C LYS A 46 -19.61 -4.05 33.87
N ILE A 47 -19.34 -3.23 32.87
CA ILE A 47 -18.07 -3.25 32.13
C ILE A 47 -16.94 -2.72 33.02
N ASP A 48 -15.91 -3.54 33.21
CA ASP A 48 -14.65 -3.09 33.78
C ASP A 48 -13.85 -2.25 32.77
N TRP A 49 -13.97 -0.93 32.88
CA TRP A 49 -13.28 0.04 32.03
C TRP A 49 -11.77 0.19 32.31
N GLN A 50 -11.25 -0.46 33.37
CA GLN A 50 -9.81 -0.52 33.64
C GLN A 50 -9.12 -1.62 32.83
N ASP A 51 -9.89 -2.54 32.25
CA ASP A 51 -9.34 -3.56 31.37
C ASP A 51 -8.82 -2.93 30.07
N ARG A 52 -7.53 -3.14 29.78
CA ARG A 52 -6.88 -2.63 28.56
C ARG A 52 -7.57 -3.07 27.28
N ARG A 53 -8.26 -4.22 27.32
CA ARG A 53 -8.93 -4.86 26.18
C ARG A 53 -10.15 -4.09 25.67
N VAL A 54 -10.75 -3.25 26.50
CA VAL A 54 -11.94 -2.45 26.15
C VAL A 54 -11.64 -0.95 26.10
N GLN A 55 -10.36 -0.57 26.06
CA GLN A 55 -9.97 0.86 26.04
C GLN A 55 -10.50 1.61 24.82
N ASP A 56 -10.54 0.93 23.67
CA ASP A 56 -11.08 1.47 22.43
C ASP A 56 -12.56 1.12 22.25
N LEU A 57 -13.23 0.44 23.19
CA LEU A 57 -14.66 0.22 23.14
C LEU A 57 -15.40 1.55 23.30
N CYS A 58 -16.54 1.71 22.61
CA CYS A 58 -17.35 2.91 22.73
C CYS A 58 -17.85 3.10 24.17
N ARG A 59 -17.65 4.30 24.76
CA ARG A 59 -18.01 4.57 26.16
C ARG A 59 -19.51 4.54 26.46
N SER A 60 -20.36 4.55 25.44
CA SER A 60 -21.81 4.37 25.58
C SER A 60 -22.24 2.90 25.42
N THR A 61 -21.32 1.94 25.45
CA THR A 61 -21.65 0.51 25.46
C THR A 61 -22.30 0.12 26.78
N GLU A 62 -23.47 -0.51 26.70
CA GLU A 62 -24.24 -0.97 27.86
C GLU A 62 -24.47 -2.49 27.86
N ARG A 63 -24.26 -3.16 26.72
CA ARG A 63 -24.69 -4.55 26.49
C ARG A 63 -23.60 -5.36 25.79
N ALA A 64 -23.75 -6.69 25.82
CA ALA A 64 -22.87 -7.57 25.06
C ALA A 64 -23.07 -7.38 23.55
N ILE A 65 -24.34 -7.25 23.13
CA ILE A 65 -24.76 -6.95 21.77
C ILE A 65 -25.72 -5.77 21.81
N GLU A 66 -25.31 -4.66 21.20
CA GLU A 66 -26.15 -3.47 20.98
C GLU A 66 -26.84 -3.59 19.62
N PRO A 67 -28.18 -3.57 19.53
CA PRO A 67 -28.90 -3.72 18.27
C PRO A 67 -28.43 -2.72 17.20
N GLY A 68 -27.90 -3.24 16.09
CA GLY A 68 -27.48 -2.48 14.92
C GLY A 68 -26.19 -1.67 15.07
N ASP A 69 -25.51 -1.72 16.21
CA ASP A 69 -24.30 -0.93 16.47
C ASP A 69 -23.13 -1.83 16.91
N PRO A 70 -22.28 -2.27 15.96
CA PRO A 70 -21.11 -3.07 16.27
C PRO A 70 -20.11 -2.33 17.18
N ALA A 71 -19.97 -1.01 17.05
CA ALA A 71 -19.05 -0.20 17.86
C ALA A 71 -19.47 -0.13 19.33
N ARG A 72 -20.78 -0.23 19.60
CA ARG A 72 -21.34 -0.29 20.95
C ARG A 72 -21.52 -1.72 21.49
N SER A 73 -21.10 -2.76 20.78
CA SER A 73 -21.27 -4.16 21.21
C SER A 73 -20.00 -4.72 21.84
N LEU A 74 -20.00 -5.01 23.15
CA LEU A 74 -18.82 -5.54 23.86
C LEU A 74 -18.32 -6.86 23.24
N LEU A 75 -19.21 -7.82 22.99
CA LEU A 75 -18.82 -9.14 22.48
C LEU A 75 -18.16 -9.02 21.10
N TYR A 76 -18.71 -8.17 20.22
CA TYR A 76 -18.12 -7.93 18.91
C TYR A 76 -16.75 -7.27 19.02
N HIS A 77 -16.63 -6.20 19.81
CA HIS A 77 -15.37 -5.50 20.00
C HIS A 77 -14.26 -6.44 20.44
N MET A 78 -14.55 -7.28 21.44
CA MET A 78 -13.59 -8.22 22.00
C MET A 78 -13.16 -9.32 21.04
N LEU A 79 -14.07 -9.82 20.20
CA LEU A 79 -13.78 -10.91 19.26
C LEU A 79 -13.22 -10.43 17.92
N ALA A 80 -13.55 -9.20 17.49
CA ALA A 80 -13.16 -8.65 16.19
C ALA A 80 -11.80 -7.92 16.21
N LEU A 81 -11.43 -7.26 17.32
CA LEU A 81 -10.12 -6.59 17.42
C LEU A 81 -9.01 -7.53 17.89
N SER A 82 -7.85 -7.38 17.27
CA SER A 82 -6.67 -8.19 17.55
C SER A 82 -5.97 -7.86 18.88
N GLU A 83 -6.23 -6.67 19.42
CA GLU A 83 -5.66 -6.13 20.68
C GLU A 83 -6.25 -6.70 21.97
N CYS A 84 -7.31 -7.50 21.90
CA CYS A 84 -7.70 -8.31 23.05
C CYS A 84 -6.75 -9.51 23.12
N PRO A 85 -5.66 -9.52 23.94
CA PRO A 85 -4.69 -10.58 23.81
C PRO A 85 -5.32 -11.90 24.25
N SER A 86 -5.26 -12.85 23.32
CA SER A 86 -5.42 -14.30 23.45
C SER A 86 -6.06 -14.82 24.73
N PRO A 87 -7.26 -15.41 24.59
CA PRO A 87 -7.63 -16.56 25.37
C PRO A 87 -7.58 -17.82 24.48
N TYR A 88 -6.38 -18.29 24.12
CA TYR A 88 -6.12 -19.66 23.64
C TYR A 88 -6.99 -20.19 22.48
N GLY A 89 -7.73 -19.32 21.77
CA GLY A 89 -8.68 -19.67 20.72
C GLY A 89 -8.82 -18.52 19.72
N GLY A 90 -8.42 -18.77 18.47
CA GLY A 90 -8.65 -17.83 17.38
C GLY A 90 -10.13 -17.71 17.05
N ILE A 91 -10.52 -16.61 16.41
CA ILE A 91 -11.87 -16.38 15.89
C ILE A 91 -11.80 -16.38 14.38
N SER A 92 -12.65 -17.18 13.72
CA SER A 92 -12.70 -17.21 12.25
C SER A 92 -13.33 -15.94 11.70
N LEU A 93 -13.04 -15.62 10.43
CA LEU A 93 -13.66 -14.47 9.77
C LEU A 93 -15.18 -14.69 9.60
N GLU A 94 -15.60 -15.95 9.41
CA GLU A 94 -17.00 -16.35 9.33
C GLU A 94 -17.75 -16.10 10.64
N ASP A 95 -17.12 -16.36 11.79
CA ASP A 95 -17.71 -16.08 13.11
C ASP A 95 -17.86 -14.56 13.35
N ILE A 96 -16.89 -13.76 12.86
CA ILE A 96 -16.97 -12.30 12.90
C ILE A 96 -18.14 -11.82 12.01
N ASP A 97 -18.27 -12.36 10.80
CA ASP A 97 -19.39 -12.05 9.89
C ASP A 97 -20.75 -12.41 10.50
N LEU A 98 -20.84 -13.57 11.17
CA LEU A 98 -22.03 -14.03 11.86
C LEU A 98 -22.45 -13.06 12.97
N LEU A 99 -21.48 -12.59 13.79
CA LEU A 99 -21.76 -11.58 14.83
C LEU A 99 -22.26 -10.28 14.21
N GLU A 100 -21.65 -9.80 13.13
CA GLU A 100 -22.14 -8.62 12.40
C GLU A 100 -23.58 -8.81 11.94
N ASN A 101 -23.91 -9.96 11.34
CA ASN A 101 -25.25 -10.27 10.86
C ASN A 101 -26.27 -10.27 12.01
N TYR A 102 -25.93 -10.89 13.13
CA TYR A 102 -26.79 -10.91 14.31
C TYR A 102 -26.98 -9.52 14.93
N ILE A 103 -25.92 -8.73 15.06
CA ILE A 103 -26.01 -7.33 15.54
C ILE A 103 -26.98 -6.54 14.66
N TYR A 104 -26.81 -6.62 13.34
CA TYR A 104 -27.67 -5.91 12.41
C TYR A 104 -29.10 -6.44 12.43
N SER A 105 -29.36 -7.75 12.56
CA SER A 105 -30.73 -8.29 12.54
C SER A 105 -31.61 -7.76 13.68
N LEU A 106 -31.01 -7.44 14.83
CA LEU A 106 -31.74 -7.00 16.02
C LEU A 106 -32.28 -5.57 15.96
N ALA A 107 -31.67 -4.69 15.16
CA ALA A 107 -32.13 -3.30 15.07
C ALA A 107 -33.41 -3.19 14.25
N ALA A 108 -34.31 -2.29 14.66
CA ALA A 108 -35.44 -1.89 13.83
C ALA A 108 -34.95 -1.24 12.52
N LEU A 109 -35.66 -1.49 11.43
CA LEU A 109 -35.42 -0.78 10.17
C LEU A 109 -36.02 0.64 10.25
N PRO A 110 -35.38 1.64 9.64
CA PRO A 110 -35.97 2.97 9.54
C PRO A 110 -37.21 2.92 8.64
N SER A 111 -38.16 3.84 8.83
CA SER A 111 -39.42 3.87 8.08
C SER A 111 -39.23 4.02 6.56
N ASP A 112 -38.13 4.64 6.12
CA ASP A 112 -37.76 4.86 4.73
C ASP A 112 -36.90 3.73 4.14
N TRP A 113 -36.72 2.60 4.84
CA TRP A 113 -35.85 1.50 4.36
C TRP A 113 -36.24 1.02 2.96
N SER A 114 -37.53 1.09 2.65
CA SER A 114 -38.10 0.69 1.37
C SER A 114 -37.83 1.67 0.22
N THR A 115 -37.08 2.76 0.44
CA THR A 115 -36.57 3.66 -0.61
C THR A 115 -35.05 3.71 -0.70
N LEU A 116 -34.35 3.02 0.21
CA LEU A 116 -32.89 2.98 0.22
C LEU A 116 -32.33 2.22 -0.98
N ASP A 117 -31.12 2.61 -1.38
CA ASP A 117 -30.33 1.93 -2.42
C ASP A 117 -29.49 0.82 -1.78
N ILE A 118 -28.97 -0.10 -2.60
CA ILE A 118 -28.00 -1.11 -2.17
C ILE A 118 -26.61 -0.63 -2.59
N ALA A 119 -25.62 -0.71 -1.71
CA ALA A 119 -24.22 -0.54 -2.08
C ALA A 119 -23.39 -1.74 -1.66
N VAL A 120 -22.43 -2.10 -2.50
CA VAL A 120 -21.32 -2.97 -2.08
C VAL A 120 -20.24 -2.06 -1.48
N LEU A 121 -19.79 -2.39 -0.28
CA LEU A 121 -18.77 -1.63 0.46
C LEU A 121 -17.63 -2.54 0.86
N ALA A 122 -16.40 -2.07 0.67
CA ALA A 122 -15.27 -2.59 1.41
C ALA A 122 -15.36 -2.07 2.84
N TYR A 123 -15.16 -2.93 3.84
CA TYR A 123 -15.31 -2.53 5.24
C TYR A 123 -14.43 -3.32 6.20
N GLN A 124 -14.04 -2.68 7.30
CA GLN A 124 -13.19 -3.26 8.33
C GLN A 124 -13.52 -2.64 9.70
N TYR A 125 -13.61 -3.43 10.76
CA TYR A 125 -13.67 -2.92 12.13
C TYR A 125 -12.26 -2.53 12.59
N ARG A 126 -12.08 -1.29 13.03
CA ARG A 126 -10.75 -0.71 13.28
C ARG A 126 -10.64 -0.10 14.68
N PRO A 127 -9.43 -0.10 15.28
CA PRO A 127 -9.19 0.64 16.52
C PRO A 127 -9.39 2.15 16.32
N ALA A 128 -9.58 2.88 17.41
CA ALA A 128 -9.97 4.29 17.39
C ALA A 128 -9.07 5.12 16.47
N ARG A 129 -7.74 5.00 16.60
CA ARG A 129 -6.78 5.79 15.82
C ARG A 129 -6.86 5.61 14.30
N ARG A 130 -7.49 4.53 13.82
CA ARG A 130 -7.72 4.23 12.40
C ARG A 130 -9.18 4.46 11.97
N THR A 131 -9.98 5.15 12.79
CA THR A 131 -11.33 5.66 12.46
C THR A 131 -11.29 7.15 12.13
N GLY A 132 -12.31 7.68 11.46
CA GLY A 132 -12.33 9.09 11.08
C GLY A 132 -12.49 10.05 12.24
N HIS A 133 -13.14 9.61 13.33
CA HIS A 133 -13.37 10.44 14.53
C HIS A 133 -12.31 10.24 15.61
N GLN A 134 -11.55 9.14 15.56
CA GLN A 134 -10.48 8.83 16.51
C GLN A 134 -10.90 8.68 17.99
N GLN A 135 -12.19 8.40 18.22
CA GLN A 135 -12.76 8.36 19.59
C GLN A 135 -12.84 6.94 20.18
N HIS A 136 -13.25 5.97 19.38
CA HIS A 136 -13.40 4.58 19.77
C HIS A 136 -13.29 3.73 18.51
N ALA A 137 -13.12 2.43 18.66
CA ALA A 137 -13.18 1.49 17.55
C ALA A 137 -14.55 1.54 16.87
N ASP A 138 -14.56 1.48 15.55
CA ASP A 138 -15.78 1.51 14.74
C ASP A 138 -15.51 0.84 13.38
N MET A 139 -16.59 0.55 12.66
CA MET A 139 -16.57 0.12 11.28
C MET A 139 -16.13 1.28 10.38
N VAL A 140 -15.13 1.03 9.56
CA VAL A 140 -14.68 1.93 8.49
C VAL A 140 -15.09 1.32 7.16
N PHE A 141 -15.64 2.16 6.30
CA PHE A 141 -16.20 1.79 5.00
C PHE A 141 -15.53 2.57 3.87
N SER A 142 -15.49 1.98 2.69
CA SER A 142 -15.20 2.66 1.43
C SER A 142 -15.96 1.98 0.29
N ARG A 143 -16.23 2.72 -0.79
CA ARG A 143 -16.66 2.12 -2.06
C ARG A 143 -15.47 1.63 -2.89
N LEU A 144 -14.25 1.74 -2.38
CA LEU A 144 -13.03 1.27 -3.00
C LEU A 144 -12.35 0.24 -2.08
N GLY A 145 -12.07 -0.96 -2.59
CA GLY A 145 -11.24 -1.96 -1.93
C GLY A 145 -9.99 -2.33 -2.74
N ILE A 146 -8.92 -2.69 -2.03
CA ILE A 146 -7.59 -2.95 -2.61
C ILE A 146 -7.09 -4.30 -2.12
N ALA A 147 -7.05 -5.27 -3.02
CA ALA A 147 -6.34 -6.54 -2.83
C ALA A 147 -4.90 -6.40 -3.34
N ARG A 148 -4.01 -7.27 -2.87
CA ARG A 148 -2.58 -7.28 -3.22
C ARG A 148 -2.20 -8.62 -3.84
N ASN A 149 -1.47 -8.55 -4.96
CA ASN A 149 -0.84 -9.73 -5.55
C ASN A 149 0.20 -10.33 -4.59
N GLY A 150 0.34 -11.65 -4.66
CA GLY A 150 1.34 -12.42 -3.92
C GLY A 150 1.70 -13.68 -4.69
N ASP A 151 2.88 -14.23 -4.42
CA ASP A 151 3.34 -15.50 -4.98
C ASP A 151 2.97 -16.70 -4.10
N THR A 152 2.47 -16.42 -2.90
CA THR A 152 1.98 -17.44 -1.95
C THR A 152 0.52 -17.21 -1.61
N GLU A 153 -0.20 -18.31 -1.34
CA GLU A 153 -1.62 -18.26 -0.96
C GLU A 153 -1.88 -17.41 0.30
N ALA A 154 -3.03 -16.76 0.31
CA ALA A 154 -3.49 -15.94 1.43
C ALA A 154 -3.68 -16.77 2.71
N LEU A 155 -3.27 -16.21 3.85
CA LEU A 155 -3.43 -16.85 5.16
C LEU A 155 -4.14 -15.90 6.13
N TYR A 156 -5.35 -16.27 6.56
CA TYR A 156 -6.05 -15.59 7.64
C TYR A 156 -5.58 -16.16 8.98
N ASP A 157 -5.01 -15.32 9.84
CA ASP A 157 -4.67 -15.71 11.20
C ASP A 157 -5.81 -15.33 12.15
N ALA A 158 -6.55 -16.36 12.58
CA ALA A 158 -7.66 -16.23 13.51
C ALA A 158 -7.26 -15.66 14.89
N ARG A 159 -5.97 -15.70 15.27
CA ARG A 159 -5.48 -15.13 16.53
C ARG A 159 -5.28 -13.63 16.44
N THR A 160 -4.80 -13.13 15.31
CA THR A 160 -4.61 -11.69 15.04
C THR A 160 -5.75 -11.07 14.26
N ARG A 161 -6.79 -11.84 13.88
CA ARG A 161 -7.97 -11.40 13.10
C ARG A 161 -7.59 -10.64 11.83
N SER A 162 -6.46 -11.00 11.24
CA SER A 162 -5.87 -10.32 10.10
C SER A 162 -5.32 -11.34 9.12
N TYR A 163 -5.27 -10.95 7.86
CA TYR A 163 -4.43 -11.66 6.90
C TYR A 163 -2.96 -11.39 7.22
N VAL A 164 -2.14 -12.43 7.09
CA VAL A 164 -0.69 -12.36 7.28
C VAL A 164 -0.06 -12.07 5.92
N PRO A 165 0.74 -10.99 5.78
CA PRO A 165 1.37 -10.63 4.51
C PRO A 165 2.64 -11.44 4.22
N HIS A 166 3.40 -11.83 5.24
CA HIS A 166 4.67 -12.52 5.06
C HIS A 166 4.52 -14.05 5.05
N VAL A 167 5.52 -14.72 4.50
CA VAL A 167 5.73 -16.16 4.65
C VAL A 167 6.80 -16.36 5.72
N GLU A 168 6.49 -17.17 6.73
CA GLU A 168 7.38 -17.38 7.87
C GLU A 168 8.73 -17.95 7.40
N ASN A 169 9.83 -17.30 7.80
CA ASN A 169 11.21 -17.62 7.41
C ASN A 169 11.55 -17.49 5.91
N GLU A 170 10.65 -16.95 5.08
CA GLU A 170 10.81 -16.85 3.62
C GLU A 170 10.54 -15.40 3.16
N ILE A 171 11.46 -14.48 3.45
CA ILE A 171 11.27 -13.03 3.22
C ILE A 171 11.25 -12.62 1.73
N GLU A 172 11.69 -13.51 0.84
CA GLU A 172 11.56 -13.41 -0.62
C GLU A 172 10.13 -13.65 -1.12
N HIS A 173 9.27 -14.26 -0.30
CA HIS A 173 7.89 -14.59 -0.66
C HIS A 173 6.89 -13.68 0.07
N VAL A 174 5.74 -13.45 -0.55
CA VAL A 174 4.67 -12.62 -0.01
C VAL A 174 3.32 -13.24 -0.31
N ARG A 175 2.44 -13.23 0.69
CA ARG A 175 1.10 -13.77 0.57
C ARG A 175 0.19 -12.81 -0.16
N VAL A 176 -0.76 -13.39 -0.90
CA VAL A 176 -1.92 -12.65 -1.40
C VAL A 176 -2.66 -12.01 -0.20
N LEU A 177 -2.99 -10.73 -0.31
CA LEU A 177 -3.88 -10.05 0.64
C LEU A 177 -5.22 -9.75 -0.03
N PRO A 178 -6.33 -10.34 0.45
CA PRO A 178 -7.64 -10.10 -0.14
C PRO A 178 -8.31 -8.82 0.39
N ALA A 179 -9.33 -8.36 -0.34
CA ALA A 179 -10.23 -7.30 0.10
C ALA A 179 -11.62 -7.87 0.44
N ARG A 180 -12.17 -7.51 1.59
CA ARG A 180 -13.51 -7.95 2.05
C ARG A 180 -14.57 -6.93 1.66
N TYR A 181 -15.67 -7.42 1.08
CA TYR A 181 -16.82 -6.63 0.65
C TYR A 181 -18.13 -7.18 1.22
N GLY A 182 -19.11 -6.30 1.43
CA GLY A 182 -20.46 -6.69 1.85
C GLY A 182 -21.52 -5.75 1.27
N ALA A 183 -22.75 -6.24 1.19
CA ALA A 183 -23.88 -5.46 0.72
C ALA A 183 -24.59 -4.76 1.89
N PHE A 184 -24.94 -3.49 1.69
CA PHE A 184 -25.64 -2.67 2.67
C PHE A 184 -26.80 -1.92 2.01
N LEU A 185 -27.92 -1.77 2.72
CA LEU A 185 -28.83 -0.66 2.45
C LEU A 185 -28.12 0.64 2.82
N VAL A 186 -28.12 1.60 1.92
CA VAL A 186 -27.46 2.89 2.09
C VAL A 186 -28.41 4.05 1.80
N ARG A 187 -28.18 5.15 2.50
CA ARG A 187 -28.77 6.45 2.21
C ARG A 187 -27.76 7.31 1.46
N ARG A 188 -28.16 7.90 0.34
CA ARG A 188 -27.38 8.95 -0.31
C ARG A 188 -27.62 10.27 0.41
N VAL A 189 -26.54 10.93 0.81
CA VAL A 189 -26.57 12.20 1.55
C VAL A 189 -25.74 13.25 0.82
N SER A 190 -26.15 14.51 0.89
CA SER A 190 -25.33 15.63 0.41
C SER A 190 -24.47 16.10 1.57
N GLY A 191 -23.15 16.14 1.37
CA GLY A 191 -22.22 16.41 2.44
C GLY A 191 -21.95 15.21 3.35
N PRO A 192 -20.84 15.24 4.10
CA PRO A 192 -20.44 14.14 4.99
C PRO A 192 -21.06 14.26 6.38
N ASP A 193 -22.24 14.88 6.51
CA ASP A 193 -22.88 15.03 7.82
C ASP A 193 -23.36 13.66 8.32
N GLY A 194 -23.04 13.34 9.58
CA GLY A 194 -23.21 12.00 10.14
C GLY A 194 -22.08 11.01 9.81
N LEU A 195 -21.10 11.42 9.00
CA LEU A 195 -19.90 10.64 8.68
C LEU A 195 -18.65 11.28 9.29
N ALA A 196 -17.69 10.45 9.67
CA ALA A 196 -16.35 10.86 10.05
C ALA A 196 -15.37 10.39 8.98
N LEU A 197 -14.94 11.30 8.09
CA LEU A 197 -14.01 11.00 7.01
C LEU A 197 -12.59 10.83 7.56
N ILE A 198 -11.86 9.79 7.14
CA ILE A 198 -10.50 9.50 7.65
C ILE A 198 -9.53 10.65 7.39
N GLU A 199 -9.63 11.26 6.22
CA GLU A 199 -8.82 12.41 5.78
C GLU A 199 -9.44 13.77 6.14
N GLY A 200 -10.54 13.76 6.89
CA GLY A 200 -11.32 14.94 7.23
C GLY A 200 -12.12 15.52 6.06
N LYS A 201 -12.95 16.53 6.38
CA LYS A 201 -13.75 17.26 5.38
C LYS A 201 -12.84 18.15 4.53
N GLN A 202 -13.06 18.15 3.22
CA GLN A 202 -12.38 19.01 2.26
C GLN A 202 -13.31 20.11 1.73
N ARG A 203 -12.72 21.07 1.00
CA ARG A 203 -13.49 22.09 0.29
C ARG A 203 -14.47 21.42 -0.68
N ASP A 204 -15.67 21.99 -0.77
CA ASP A 204 -16.78 21.53 -1.62
C ASP A 204 -17.43 20.20 -1.22
N ASP A 205 -16.95 19.52 -0.16
CA ASP A 205 -17.57 18.28 0.32
C ASP A 205 -19.07 18.47 0.66
N GLY A 206 -19.49 19.67 1.09
CA GLY A 206 -20.91 19.97 1.36
C GLY A 206 -21.85 19.82 0.15
N HIS A 207 -21.31 19.86 -1.07
CA HIS A 207 -22.07 19.68 -2.32
C HIS A 207 -21.85 18.30 -2.97
N ARG A 208 -20.98 17.46 -2.39
CA ARG A 208 -20.72 16.10 -2.90
C ARG A 208 -21.73 15.11 -2.34
N ALA A 209 -22.02 14.08 -3.13
CA ALA A 209 -22.83 12.97 -2.68
C ALA A 209 -21.96 11.96 -1.92
N PHE A 210 -22.36 11.63 -0.69
CA PHE A 210 -21.81 10.53 0.10
C PHE A 210 -22.87 9.45 0.28
N ILE A 211 -22.43 8.30 0.78
CA ILE A 211 -23.31 7.19 1.15
C ILE A 211 -23.16 6.91 2.65
N GLN A 212 -24.29 6.71 3.32
CA GLN A 212 -24.33 6.33 4.72
C GLN A 212 -24.90 4.91 4.84
N PRO A 213 -24.14 3.94 5.37
CA PRO A 213 -24.64 2.59 5.61
C PRO A 213 -25.73 2.58 6.70
N VAL A 214 -26.80 1.83 6.46
CA VAL A 214 -27.97 1.73 7.36
C VAL A 214 -28.18 0.30 7.86
N ARG A 215 -28.07 -0.69 6.97
CA ARG A 215 -28.34 -2.11 7.30
C ARG A 215 -27.45 -3.00 6.45
N LYS A 216 -26.67 -3.89 7.08
CA LYS A 216 -26.00 -4.98 6.36
C LYS A 216 -27.05 -5.95 5.82
N LEU A 217 -26.87 -6.40 4.58
CA LEU A 217 -27.72 -7.40 3.93
C LEU A 217 -27.03 -8.76 3.97
N PHE A 218 -27.79 -9.78 4.35
CA PHE A 218 -27.40 -11.19 4.44
C PHE A 218 -28.65 -12.07 4.27
N SER A 219 -28.51 -13.39 4.24
CA SER A 219 -29.57 -14.26 3.74
C SER A 219 -30.88 -14.20 4.55
N ALA A 220 -30.90 -14.58 5.82
CA ALA A 220 -32.13 -14.56 6.63
C ALA A 220 -32.08 -13.48 7.70
N GLU A 221 -33.23 -12.98 8.17
CA GLU A 221 -33.36 -12.09 9.36
C GLU A 221 -32.81 -10.65 9.20
N CYS A 222 -32.19 -10.29 8.06
CA CYS A 222 -31.77 -8.89 7.83
C CYS A 222 -32.93 -7.95 7.47
N LEU A 223 -34.00 -8.49 6.87
CA LEU A 223 -35.22 -7.79 6.47
C LEU A 223 -36.47 -8.59 6.92
N PRO A 224 -37.57 -7.91 7.30
CA PRO A 224 -38.79 -8.56 7.76
C PRO A 224 -39.40 -9.50 6.71
N ASN A 225 -39.69 -10.73 7.10
CA ASN A 225 -40.40 -11.73 6.29
C ASN A 225 -39.74 -12.02 4.92
N MET A 226 -38.41 -11.81 4.80
CA MET A 226 -37.66 -12.06 3.57
C MET A 226 -36.43 -12.92 3.85
N THR A 227 -36.18 -13.89 2.98
CA THR A 227 -34.89 -14.59 2.88
C THR A 227 -34.26 -14.19 1.56
N LEU A 228 -33.11 -13.54 1.62
CA LEU A 228 -32.40 -12.98 0.49
C LEU A 228 -31.46 -14.02 -0.15
N ASN A 229 -31.48 -14.04 -1.48
CA ASN A 229 -30.51 -14.74 -2.30
C ASN A 229 -29.45 -13.75 -2.78
N LEU A 230 -28.29 -13.71 -2.10
CA LEU A 230 -27.18 -12.82 -2.40
C LEU A 230 -26.21 -13.48 -3.39
N ASP A 231 -26.15 -12.97 -4.61
CA ASP A 231 -25.24 -13.43 -5.65
C ASP A 231 -24.23 -12.32 -5.96
N TYR A 232 -23.00 -12.46 -5.47
CA TYR A 232 -21.93 -11.49 -5.72
C TYR A 232 -21.27 -11.75 -7.08
N GLY A 233 -20.93 -10.68 -7.79
CA GLY A 233 -20.27 -10.74 -9.08
C GLY A 233 -19.11 -9.77 -9.16
N HIS A 234 -18.20 -10.00 -10.10
CA HIS A 234 -17.08 -9.09 -10.34
C HIS A 234 -16.71 -9.03 -11.83
N TRP A 235 -16.08 -7.93 -12.22
CA TRP A 235 -15.45 -7.75 -13.53
C TRP A 235 -14.18 -6.93 -13.35
N HIS A 236 -13.03 -7.49 -13.72
CA HIS A 236 -11.71 -6.86 -13.64
C HIS A 236 -10.97 -6.98 -14.96
N ILE A 237 -10.20 -5.94 -15.31
CA ILE A 237 -9.42 -5.88 -16.53
C ILE A 237 -8.00 -5.38 -16.27
N GLY A 238 -7.01 -6.06 -16.83
CA GLY A 238 -5.63 -5.61 -16.97
C GLY A 238 -5.31 -5.33 -18.44
N GLU A 239 -5.02 -4.07 -18.77
CA GLU A 239 -4.83 -3.64 -20.17
C GLU A 239 -3.60 -2.75 -20.39
N LYS A 240 -2.62 -2.79 -19.48
CA LYS A 240 -1.36 -2.04 -19.58
C LYS A 240 -0.69 -2.25 -20.96
N LEU A 241 -0.48 -3.51 -21.35
CA LEU A 241 0.17 -3.85 -22.62
C LEU A 241 -0.67 -3.44 -23.84
N LYS A 242 -1.99 -3.67 -23.83
CA LYS A 242 -2.89 -3.18 -24.88
C LYS A 242 -2.77 -1.66 -25.09
N ARG A 243 -2.74 -0.89 -24.00
CA ARG A 243 -2.61 0.56 -24.05
C ARG A 243 -1.22 1.01 -24.47
N ALA A 244 -0.18 0.29 -24.07
CA ALA A 244 1.18 0.54 -24.54
C ALA A 244 1.29 0.37 -26.07
N VAL A 245 0.60 -0.62 -26.66
CA VAL A 245 0.56 -0.80 -28.12
C VAL A 245 -0.27 0.30 -28.81
N LYS A 246 -1.40 0.71 -28.21
CA LYS A 246 -2.29 1.74 -28.80
C LYS A 246 -1.76 3.17 -28.65
N ALA A 247 -0.78 3.41 -27.78
CA ALA A 247 -0.23 4.74 -27.58
C ALA A 247 0.51 5.23 -28.83
N ARG A 248 0.35 6.51 -29.17
CA ARG A 248 0.95 7.13 -30.36
C ARG A 248 2.47 6.95 -30.44
N TRP A 249 3.14 7.03 -29.28
CA TRP A 249 4.58 6.84 -29.12
C TRP A 249 4.86 5.58 -28.29
N GLY A 250 3.99 4.58 -28.46
CA GLY A 250 3.96 3.33 -27.74
C GLY A 250 4.97 2.31 -28.26
N ILE A 251 4.63 1.04 -28.04
CA ILE A 251 5.41 -0.12 -28.47
C ILE A 251 4.80 -0.78 -29.71
N SER A 252 5.65 -1.44 -30.50
CA SER A 252 5.23 -2.27 -31.62
C SER A 252 5.75 -3.70 -31.44
N PRO A 253 4.94 -4.59 -30.82
CA PRO A 253 5.31 -5.99 -30.64
C PRO A 253 5.36 -6.75 -31.97
N VAL A 254 6.22 -7.77 -32.04
CA VAL A 254 6.36 -8.62 -33.24
C VAL A 254 6.34 -10.11 -32.87
N PRO A 255 5.42 -10.93 -33.41
CA PRO A 255 4.24 -10.51 -34.19
C PRO A 255 3.22 -9.78 -33.30
N LEU A 256 2.36 -8.96 -33.92
CA LEU A 256 1.22 -8.35 -33.22
C LEU A 256 0.12 -9.42 -33.03
N GLY A 257 -0.23 -9.68 -31.77
CA GLY A 257 -1.35 -10.57 -31.42
C GLY A 257 -2.69 -9.83 -31.34
N ASP A 258 -3.73 -10.57 -30.96
CA ASP A 258 -5.06 -10.00 -30.68
C ASP A 258 -5.02 -9.14 -29.40
N LEU A 259 -5.27 -7.84 -29.54
CA LEU A 259 -5.20 -6.87 -28.44
C LEU A 259 -6.32 -7.04 -27.39
N ASP A 260 -7.37 -7.80 -27.70
CA ASP A 260 -8.46 -8.09 -26.78
C ASP A 260 -8.28 -9.44 -26.07
N ARG A 261 -7.12 -10.10 -26.26
CA ARG A 261 -6.74 -11.35 -25.61
C ARG A 261 -5.45 -11.21 -24.79
N PRO A 262 -5.16 -12.16 -23.88
CA PRO A 262 -3.84 -12.26 -23.25
C PRO A 262 -2.72 -12.32 -24.30
N PRO A 263 -1.59 -11.64 -24.07
CA PRO A 263 -1.19 -10.95 -22.84
C PRO A 263 -1.63 -9.47 -22.81
N TYR A 264 -2.26 -8.96 -23.87
CA TYR A 264 -2.58 -7.54 -24.01
C TYR A 264 -3.76 -7.11 -23.13
N SER A 265 -4.76 -7.98 -23.02
CA SER A 265 -5.98 -7.78 -22.23
C SER A 265 -6.27 -9.02 -21.39
N ILE A 266 -6.22 -8.88 -20.07
CA ILE A 266 -6.56 -9.92 -19.10
C ILE A 266 -7.93 -9.57 -18.49
N VAL A 267 -8.97 -10.36 -18.76
CA VAL A 267 -10.36 -10.06 -18.32
C VAL A 267 -10.88 -11.12 -17.35
N CYS A 268 -10.95 -10.80 -16.06
CA CYS A 268 -11.46 -11.70 -15.02
C CYS A 268 -12.89 -11.32 -14.69
N ARG A 269 -13.84 -12.24 -14.81
CA ARG A 269 -15.26 -11.95 -14.61
C ARG A 269 -16.01 -13.12 -14.02
N TYR A 270 -17.13 -12.83 -13.38
CA TYR A 270 -18.10 -13.80 -12.90
C TYR A 270 -18.92 -14.44 -14.06
N PRO A 271 -19.28 -15.74 -14.00
CA PRO A 271 -18.78 -16.72 -13.04
C PRO A 271 -17.27 -16.93 -13.23
N ASP A 272 -16.56 -17.26 -12.16
CA ASP A 272 -15.09 -17.35 -12.16
C ASP A 272 -14.63 -18.46 -13.11
N LEU A 273 -14.29 -18.07 -14.34
CA LEU A 273 -13.82 -18.98 -15.39
C LEU A 273 -12.29 -18.95 -15.45
N ALA A 274 -11.69 -20.13 -15.59
CA ALA A 274 -10.27 -20.25 -15.89
C ALA A 274 -9.99 -19.56 -17.24
N GLN A 275 -9.05 -18.61 -17.25
CA GLN A 275 -8.52 -18.09 -18.51
C GLN A 275 -7.47 -19.05 -19.09
N PRO A 276 -7.24 -19.07 -20.42
CA PRO A 276 -6.30 -19.98 -21.06
C PRO A 276 -4.81 -19.81 -20.71
N ALA A 277 -4.44 -18.89 -19.81
CA ALA A 277 -3.04 -18.66 -19.46
C ALA A 277 -2.52 -19.74 -18.49
N ALA A 278 -1.94 -20.80 -19.08
CA ALA A 278 -1.01 -21.82 -18.56
C ALA A 278 -1.38 -22.67 -17.31
N THR A 279 -2.18 -22.18 -16.35
CA THR A 279 -2.30 -22.81 -15.02
C THR A 279 -3.67 -23.42 -14.73
N GLY A 280 -4.70 -23.16 -15.56
CA GLY A 280 -6.05 -23.69 -15.36
C GLY A 280 -6.81 -23.14 -14.14
N VAL A 281 -6.20 -22.22 -13.37
CA VAL A 281 -6.79 -21.57 -12.19
C VAL A 281 -7.27 -20.15 -12.55
N PRO A 282 -8.48 -19.71 -12.15
CA PRO A 282 -8.92 -18.32 -12.34
C PRO A 282 -7.94 -17.33 -11.69
N SER A 283 -7.67 -16.18 -12.33
CA SER A 283 -6.71 -15.19 -11.80
C SER A 283 -7.23 -14.47 -10.56
N ILE A 284 -8.56 -14.39 -10.42
CA ILE A 284 -9.27 -13.79 -9.30
C ILE A 284 -10.49 -14.66 -9.03
N VAL A 285 -10.78 -14.91 -7.76
CA VAL A 285 -11.95 -15.65 -7.28
C VAL A 285 -12.69 -14.84 -6.24
N LEU A 286 -14.01 -14.92 -6.25
CA LEU A 286 -14.85 -14.44 -5.14
C LEU A 286 -15.10 -15.58 -4.14
N LYS A 287 -14.56 -15.46 -2.93
CA LYS A 287 -14.77 -16.43 -1.85
C LYS A 287 -15.82 -15.91 -0.87
N HIS A 288 -16.93 -16.62 -0.73
CA HIS A 288 -17.95 -16.29 0.26
C HIS A 288 -17.42 -16.43 1.69
N CYS A 289 -17.84 -15.50 2.56
CA CYS A 289 -17.58 -15.51 4.00
C CYS A 289 -18.85 -15.00 4.70
N GLY A 290 -19.76 -15.92 5.03
CA GLY A 290 -21.09 -15.59 5.54
C GLY A 290 -21.90 -14.75 4.55
N GLY A 291 -22.40 -13.60 4.99
CA GLY A 291 -23.11 -12.61 4.17
C GLY A 291 -22.19 -11.70 3.35
N SER A 292 -20.86 -11.83 3.52
CA SER A 292 -19.83 -11.06 2.83
C SER A 292 -19.06 -11.90 1.80
N VAL A 293 -18.17 -11.25 1.04
CA VAL A 293 -17.31 -11.89 0.05
C VAL A 293 -15.89 -11.33 0.12
N LEU A 294 -14.91 -12.19 -0.14
CA LEU A 294 -13.50 -11.83 -0.30
C LEU A 294 -13.14 -11.87 -1.79
N LEU A 295 -12.55 -10.78 -2.28
CA LEU A 295 -11.87 -10.78 -3.57
C LEU A 295 -10.47 -11.36 -3.39
N MET A 296 -10.23 -12.54 -3.95
CA MET A 296 -9.01 -13.34 -3.78
C MET A 296 -8.23 -13.39 -5.11
N PRO A 297 -7.13 -12.64 -5.27
CA PRO A 297 -6.16 -12.91 -6.32
C PRO A 297 -5.59 -14.33 -6.19
N ALA A 298 -5.25 -14.97 -7.31
CA ALA A 298 -4.53 -16.24 -7.29
C ALA A 298 -3.04 -16.01 -6.96
N ALA A 299 -2.44 -16.92 -6.18
CA ALA A 299 -1.00 -16.90 -5.94
C ALA A 299 -0.24 -17.24 -7.23
N ARG A 300 0.62 -16.32 -7.68
CA ARG A 300 1.33 -16.41 -8.97
C ARG A 300 2.68 -15.70 -8.91
N PRO A 301 3.63 -16.04 -9.80
CA PRO A 301 4.83 -15.22 -9.97
C PRO A 301 4.45 -13.75 -10.13
N LEU A 302 5.08 -12.89 -9.33
CA LEU A 302 4.76 -11.46 -9.30
C LEU A 302 5.05 -10.75 -10.62
N ILE A 303 5.99 -11.30 -11.40
CA ILE A 303 6.29 -10.86 -12.77
C ILE A 303 6.39 -12.11 -13.65
N GLU A 304 5.64 -12.14 -14.75
CA GLU A 304 5.68 -13.21 -15.73
C GLU A 304 6.27 -12.71 -17.07
N PRO A 305 7.33 -13.34 -17.60
CA PRO A 305 7.85 -12.99 -18.92
C PRO A 305 6.87 -13.39 -20.03
N VAL A 306 6.57 -12.45 -20.91
CA VAL A 306 5.84 -12.74 -22.15
C VAL A 306 6.83 -13.30 -23.17
N THR A 307 6.54 -14.51 -23.65
CA THR A 307 7.39 -15.23 -24.61
C THR A 307 6.58 -15.74 -25.81
N SER A 308 7.29 -16.10 -26.88
CA SER A 308 6.67 -16.77 -28.02
C SER A 308 6.02 -18.11 -27.62
N ALA A 309 6.54 -18.80 -26.62
CA ALA A 309 6.00 -20.07 -26.16
C ALA A 309 4.64 -19.92 -25.45
N ASN A 310 4.49 -18.89 -24.61
CA ASN A 310 3.28 -18.71 -23.81
C ASN A 310 2.19 -17.92 -24.55
N TYR A 311 2.60 -16.93 -25.36
CA TYR A 311 1.68 -15.92 -25.90
C TYR A 311 1.88 -15.65 -27.40
N ASN A 312 2.79 -16.35 -28.07
CA ASN A 312 3.17 -16.07 -29.46
C ASN A 312 3.59 -14.61 -29.72
N VAL A 313 4.23 -13.97 -28.72
CA VAL A 313 4.77 -12.60 -28.84
C VAL A 313 6.27 -12.62 -28.60
N GLY A 314 7.05 -12.11 -29.55
CA GLY A 314 8.51 -12.08 -29.53
C GLY A 314 9.09 -10.74 -29.07
N GLY A 315 8.40 -10.03 -28.19
CA GLY A 315 8.82 -8.73 -27.65
C GLY A 315 8.56 -7.54 -28.58
N PHE A 316 9.25 -6.43 -28.35
CA PHE A 316 9.10 -5.18 -29.12
C PHE A 316 10.45 -4.50 -29.39
N SER A 317 10.54 -3.76 -30.49
CA SER A 317 11.76 -3.02 -30.83
C SER A 317 11.87 -1.74 -30.00
N VAL A 318 13.01 -1.55 -29.31
CA VAL A 318 13.28 -0.37 -28.51
C VAL A 318 13.70 0.79 -29.41
N PRO A 319 12.96 1.92 -29.44
CA PRO A 319 13.33 3.06 -30.28
C PRO A 319 14.59 3.75 -29.74
N ALA A 320 15.33 4.45 -30.59
CA ALA A 320 16.43 5.31 -30.13
C ALA A 320 15.92 6.41 -29.18
N ARG A 321 16.80 6.91 -28.32
CA ARG A 321 16.53 8.11 -27.51
C ARG A 321 16.32 9.30 -28.43
N TRP A 322 15.29 10.09 -28.16
CA TRP A 322 15.01 11.29 -28.94
C TRP A 322 16.16 12.30 -28.84
N ARG A 323 16.52 12.90 -29.99
CA ARG A 323 17.64 13.86 -30.12
C ARG A 323 17.19 15.33 -30.12
N LEU A 324 15.90 15.60 -30.25
CA LEU A 324 15.30 16.93 -30.18
C LEU A 324 14.28 16.99 -29.05
N ILE A 325 14.08 18.20 -28.50
CA ILE A 325 13.14 18.61 -27.44
C ILE A 325 13.66 18.31 -26.01
N HIS A 326 13.35 19.18 -25.03
CA HIS A 326 13.67 19.05 -23.58
C HIS A 326 13.00 17.85 -22.88
N ILE A 327 12.55 16.87 -23.65
CA ILE A 327 11.73 15.72 -23.26
C ILE A 327 12.46 14.45 -23.65
N VAL A 328 12.75 13.59 -22.69
CA VAL A 328 13.50 12.35 -22.91
C VAL A 328 12.59 11.14 -22.72
N ASN A 329 12.51 10.25 -23.71
CA ASN A 329 11.83 8.94 -23.62
C ASN A 329 12.61 7.91 -22.79
N ARG A 330 13.44 8.37 -21.85
CA ARG A 330 14.30 7.57 -20.97
C ARG A 330 14.38 8.20 -19.59
N ARG A 331 14.34 7.36 -18.56
CA ARG A 331 14.65 7.70 -17.16
C ARG A 331 15.28 6.49 -16.49
N TYR A 332 16.52 6.60 -16.01
CA TYR A 332 17.29 5.49 -15.39
C TYR A 332 17.23 4.18 -16.19
N THR A 333 17.56 4.27 -17.48
CA THR A 333 17.40 3.25 -18.53
C THR A 333 16.03 2.59 -18.68
N THR A 334 14.98 3.11 -18.07
CA THR A 334 13.60 2.71 -18.32
C THR A 334 13.02 3.54 -19.46
N MET A 335 12.22 2.93 -20.34
CA MET A 335 11.58 3.66 -21.44
C MET A 335 10.32 4.34 -20.94
N ARG A 336 10.25 5.66 -21.10
CA ARG A 336 9.04 6.43 -20.81
C ARG A 336 8.15 6.46 -22.05
N LEU A 337 6.89 6.06 -21.90
CA LEU A 337 5.87 6.18 -22.93
C LEU A 337 5.10 7.50 -22.76
N PHE A 338 4.69 8.08 -23.88
CA PHE A 338 3.95 9.33 -23.90
C PHE A 338 2.67 9.19 -24.69
N THR A 339 1.61 9.82 -24.18
CA THR A 339 0.32 9.87 -24.88
C THR A 339 0.18 11.20 -25.62
N ASP A 340 0.74 12.30 -25.09
CA ASP A 340 0.64 13.65 -25.67
C ASP A 340 1.86 14.55 -25.34
N LEU A 341 2.62 14.94 -26.36
CA LEU A 341 3.81 15.82 -26.23
C LEU A 341 3.48 17.23 -25.73
N TYR A 342 2.30 17.76 -26.06
CA TYR A 342 1.89 19.10 -25.62
C TYR A 342 1.58 19.12 -24.12
N ARG A 343 0.95 18.05 -23.62
CA ARG A 343 0.67 17.90 -22.19
C ARG A 343 1.92 17.67 -21.36
N LEU A 344 2.92 17.02 -21.93
CA LEU A 344 4.20 16.89 -21.26
C LEU A 344 4.97 18.22 -21.15
N PHE A 345 4.86 19.05 -22.17
CA PHE A 345 5.35 20.43 -22.11
C PHE A 345 4.61 21.22 -21.01
N LEU A 346 3.29 21.08 -20.90
CA LEU A 346 2.51 21.68 -19.80
C LEU A 346 2.91 21.12 -18.42
N ALA A 347 3.19 19.82 -18.31
CA ALA A 347 3.67 19.19 -17.08
C ALA A 347 5.05 19.72 -16.67
N PHE A 348 5.94 19.94 -17.64
CA PHE A 348 7.24 20.56 -17.43
C PHE A 348 7.10 22.03 -16.97
N VAL A 349 6.20 22.80 -17.59
CA VAL A 349 5.86 24.17 -17.16
C VAL A 349 5.29 24.17 -15.73
N ALA A 350 4.40 23.23 -15.41
CA ALA A 350 3.84 23.06 -14.06
C ALA A 350 4.94 22.72 -13.03
N GLN A 351 5.88 21.84 -13.37
CA GLN A 351 7.00 21.44 -12.51
C GLN A 351 7.97 22.60 -12.26
N ILE A 352 8.28 23.40 -13.28
CA ILE A 352 9.03 24.65 -13.12
C ILE A 352 8.25 25.62 -12.22
N HIS A 353 6.95 25.78 -12.44
CA HIS A 353 6.14 26.70 -11.66
C HIS A 353 6.00 26.27 -10.19
N GLU A 354 5.88 24.98 -9.87
CA GLU A 354 5.93 24.49 -8.48
C GLU A 354 7.29 24.73 -7.82
N MET A 355 8.38 24.63 -8.59
CA MET A 355 9.74 24.87 -8.09
C MET A 355 10.01 26.33 -7.74
N PHE A 356 9.39 27.29 -8.47
CA PHE A 356 9.64 28.72 -8.29
C PHE A 356 8.49 29.50 -7.60
N PHE A 357 7.24 29.02 -7.68
CA PHE A 357 6.03 29.71 -7.20
C PHE A 357 5.03 28.77 -6.48
N PRO A 358 5.46 28.07 -5.41
CA PRO A 358 4.66 27.02 -4.75
C PRO A 358 3.34 27.53 -4.12
N THR A 359 3.25 28.81 -3.76
CA THR A 359 2.07 29.41 -3.14
C THR A 359 0.93 29.72 -4.13
N ILE A 360 1.23 29.86 -5.42
CA ILE A 360 0.25 30.25 -6.46
C ILE A 360 -0.47 29.01 -7.06
N ALA A 361 0.15 27.83 -6.98
CA ALA A 361 -0.36 26.59 -7.56
C ALA A 361 -1.69 26.08 -6.94
N LYS A 362 -2.04 26.49 -5.71
CA LYS A 362 -3.25 26.05 -5.00
C LYS A 362 -4.57 26.35 -5.72
N ASN A 363 -4.60 27.34 -6.63
CA ASN A 363 -5.83 27.80 -7.27
C ASN A 363 -6.06 27.27 -8.70
N TRP A 364 -5.16 26.46 -9.26
CA TRP A 364 -5.27 25.97 -10.64
C TRP A 364 -5.41 24.45 -10.68
N PHE A 365 -6.65 23.95 -10.50
CA PHE A 365 -7.01 22.52 -10.58
C PHE A 365 -6.48 21.82 -11.86
N TRP A 366 -6.39 22.55 -12.98
CA TRP A 366 -5.88 22.04 -14.27
C TRP A 366 -4.35 21.80 -14.30
N LEU A 367 -3.57 22.37 -13.38
CA LEU A 367 -2.12 22.12 -13.27
C LEU A 367 -1.78 20.93 -12.36
N ARG A 368 -2.74 20.43 -11.54
CA ARG A 368 -2.53 19.25 -10.67
C ARG A 368 -2.46 17.94 -11.47
N PHE A 369 -3.08 17.91 -12.65
CA PHE A 369 -3.16 16.72 -13.52
C PHE A 369 -2.79 17.05 -14.97
N PRO A 370 -1.54 17.48 -15.23
CA PRO A 370 -1.16 18.06 -16.52
C PRO A 370 -1.16 17.04 -17.65
N GLU A 371 -0.96 15.74 -17.37
CA GLU A 371 -0.94 14.67 -18.37
C GLU A 371 -1.68 13.41 -17.88
N PRO A 372 -2.95 13.21 -18.29
CA PRO A 372 -3.68 11.97 -18.06
C PRO A 372 -2.95 10.75 -18.62
N ARG A 373 -2.71 9.73 -17.80
CA ARG A 373 -1.91 8.56 -18.16
C ARG A 373 -2.76 7.48 -18.82
N ASN A 374 -3.04 7.68 -20.10
CA ASN A 374 -3.86 6.76 -20.89
C ASN A 374 -3.13 5.48 -21.35
N SER A 375 -1.85 5.33 -21.01
CA SER A 375 -1.00 4.14 -21.20
C SER A 375 0.02 4.05 -20.07
N PRO A 376 0.69 2.90 -19.87
CA PRO A 376 1.76 2.78 -18.88
C PRO A 376 2.79 3.89 -19.04
N GLU A 377 3.21 4.53 -17.95
CA GLU A 377 4.20 5.61 -18.03
C GLU A 377 5.60 5.06 -18.37
N TYR A 378 5.92 3.87 -17.87
CA TYR A 378 7.25 3.29 -17.94
C TYR A 378 7.21 1.83 -18.40
N MET A 379 8.21 1.42 -19.20
CA MET A 379 8.41 0.07 -19.70
C MET A 379 9.84 -0.39 -19.47
N ASN A 380 10.02 -1.65 -19.01
CA ASN A 380 11.34 -2.27 -18.96
C ASN A 380 11.91 -2.45 -20.38
N ILE A 381 13.21 -2.16 -20.54
CA ILE A 381 13.94 -2.33 -21.82
C ILE A 381 15.32 -2.95 -21.62
N ARG A 382 15.55 -3.63 -20.49
CA ARG A 382 16.86 -4.15 -20.07
C ARG A 382 16.99 -5.67 -20.25
N HIS A 383 15.94 -6.32 -20.73
CA HIS A 383 15.94 -7.72 -21.14
C HIS A 383 15.96 -7.80 -22.66
N MET A 384 17.14 -7.98 -23.24
CA MET A 384 17.38 -7.89 -24.68
C MET A 384 17.36 -9.28 -25.33
N ARG A 385 16.72 -9.37 -26.49
CA ARG A 385 16.73 -10.59 -27.30
C ARG A 385 18.14 -10.89 -27.83
N ASP A 386 18.62 -12.10 -27.61
CA ASP A 386 19.88 -12.60 -28.12
C ASP A 386 19.73 -13.20 -29.53
N LYS A 387 20.84 -13.70 -30.09
CA LYS A 387 20.88 -14.31 -31.43
C LYS A 387 20.09 -15.63 -31.50
N ASN A 388 19.90 -16.31 -30.38
CA ASN A 388 19.18 -17.58 -30.29
C ASN A 388 17.67 -17.37 -30.09
N GLY A 389 17.23 -16.11 -29.98
CA GLY A 389 15.84 -15.75 -29.77
C GLY A 389 15.40 -15.76 -28.31
N THR A 390 16.32 -15.97 -27.35
CA THR A 390 16.08 -15.89 -25.91
C THR A 390 16.34 -14.49 -25.39
N TYR A 391 15.87 -14.14 -24.19
CA TYR A 391 16.10 -12.82 -23.60
C TYR A 391 17.18 -12.89 -22.53
N ALA A 392 18.21 -12.05 -22.70
CA ALA A 392 19.30 -11.90 -21.76
C ALA A 392 19.19 -10.55 -21.01
N ASP A 393 19.39 -10.61 -19.71
CA ASP A 393 19.51 -9.45 -18.83
C ASP A 393 20.79 -8.65 -19.14
N MET A 394 20.64 -7.34 -19.34
CA MET A 394 21.72 -6.41 -19.70
C MET A 394 22.56 -5.90 -18.52
N ARG A 395 22.27 -6.27 -17.26
CA ARG A 395 22.97 -5.76 -16.07
C ARG A 395 24.48 -5.94 -16.13
N THR A 396 24.96 -7.08 -16.65
CA THR A 396 26.38 -7.43 -16.68
C THR A 396 27.07 -7.09 -18.01
N HIS A 397 26.30 -6.96 -19.10
CA HIS A 397 26.84 -6.80 -20.46
C HIS A 397 26.11 -5.71 -21.25
N PRO A 398 26.83 -4.75 -21.88
CA PRO A 398 28.29 -4.57 -21.88
C PRO A 398 28.87 -4.30 -20.48
N ILE A 399 30.13 -4.64 -20.24
CA ILE A 399 30.79 -4.45 -18.93
C ILE A 399 30.91 -2.96 -18.58
N ARG A 400 31.37 -2.12 -19.52
CA ARG A 400 31.52 -0.67 -19.31
C ARG A 400 30.15 0.02 -19.24
N GLN A 401 29.92 0.82 -18.20
CA GLN A 401 28.70 1.60 -17.97
C GLN A 401 28.37 2.49 -19.17
N SER A 402 29.35 3.23 -19.68
CA SER A 402 29.17 4.12 -20.83
C SER A 402 28.67 3.37 -22.07
N ALA A 403 29.21 2.17 -22.34
CA ALA A 403 28.77 1.33 -23.47
C ALA A 403 27.34 0.79 -23.30
N PHE A 404 26.95 0.44 -22.06
CA PHE A 404 25.57 0.06 -21.76
C PHE A 404 24.60 1.24 -21.96
N VAL A 405 24.92 2.41 -21.39
CA VAL A 405 24.10 3.62 -21.54
C VAL A 405 24.01 4.02 -23.02
N GLU A 406 25.13 3.99 -23.76
CA GLU A 406 25.15 4.25 -25.20
C GLU A 406 24.26 3.27 -25.97
N LYS A 407 24.28 1.98 -25.60
CA LYS A 407 23.40 0.96 -26.21
C LYS A 407 21.92 1.25 -25.94
N VAL A 408 21.55 1.57 -24.71
CA VAL A 408 20.16 1.95 -24.34
C VAL A 408 19.71 3.22 -25.05
N ILE A 409 20.62 4.20 -25.21
CA ILE A 409 20.39 5.44 -25.95
C ILE A 409 20.22 5.16 -27.44
N LYS A 410 21.06 4.30 -28.03
CA LYS A 410 21.00 3.95 -29.45
C LYS A 410 19.71 3.20 -29.79
N GLY A 411 19.20 2.38 -28.89
CA GLY A 411 18.06 1.51 -29.15
C GLY A 411 18.34 0.53 -30.30
N GLY A 412 17.29 0.13 -31.02
CA GLY A 412 17.39 -0.76 -32.18
C GLY A 412 17.58 -2.24 -31.83
N TYR A 413 17.24 -2.63 -30.60
CA TYR A 413 17.23 -4.02 -30.14
C TYR A 413 15.84 -4.39 -29.66
N ASP A 414 15.52 -5.69 -29.65
CA ASP A 414 14.23 -6.17 -29.17
C ASP A 414 14.29 -6.39 -27.65
N ALA A 415 13.29 -5.86 -26.94
CA ALA A 415 13.10 -6.02 -25.51
C ALA A 415 11.91 -6.93 -25.18
N GLN A 416 11.99 -7.61 -24.04
CA GLN A 416 10.94 -8.48 -23.54
C GLN A 416 9.76 -7.69 -22.95
N LEU A 417 8.55 -8.25 -23.06
CA LEU A 417 7.36 -7.76 -22.36
C LEU A 417 7.12 -8.59 -21.09
N PHE A 418 6.48 -8.00 -20.10
CA PHE A 418 6.18 -8.67 -18.82
C PHE A 418 4.73 -8.41 -18.40
N LEU A 419 4.12 -9.41 -17.77
CA LEU A 419 2.86 -9.29 -17.04
C LEU A 419 3.15 -9.15 -15.55
N ASP A 420 2.30 -8.40 -14.85
CA ASP A 420 2.43 -8.12 -13.43
C ASP A 420 1.14 -8.38 -12.63
N HIS A 421 0.14 -8.96 -13.32
CA HIS A 421 -1.17 -9.33 -12.83
C HIS A 421 -1.96 -8.23 -12.11
N CYS A 422 -1.56 -6.95 -12.21
CA CYS A 422 -2.32 -5.84 -11.67
C CYS A 422 -3.55 -5.59 -12.54
N VAL A 423 -4.73 -5.55 -11.91
CA VAL A 423 -6.01 -5.31 -12.59
C VAL A 423 -6.92 -4.42 -11.76
N GLU A 424 -7.88 -3.79 -12.41
CA GLU A 424 -8.90 -2.96 -11.77
C GLU A 424 -10.29 -3.31 -12.31
N GLY A 425 -11.33 -2.98 -11.55
CA GLY A 425 -12.67 -3.44 -11.88
C GLY A 425 -13.75 -3.02 -10.90
N ALA A 426 -14.83 -3.80 -10.91
CA ALA A 426 -15.96 -3.63 -10.00
C ALA A 426 -16.30 -4.95 -9.29
N VAL A 427 -16.77 -4.84 -8.05
CA VAL A 427 -17.51 -5.88 -7.32
C VAL A 427 -18.94 -5.40 -7.14
N THR A 428 -19.90 -6.25 -7.51
CA THR A 428 -21.33 -5.95 -7.49
C THR A 428 -22.13 -7.10 -6.86
N ILE A 429 -23.44 -6.92 -6.73
CA ILE A 429 -24.35 -7.91 -6.17
C ILE A 429 -25.69 -7.90 -6.91
N ARG A 430 -26.27 -9.09 -7.07
CA ARG A 430 -27.67 -9.30 -7.45
C ARG A 430 -28.41 -9.93 -6.29
N ILE A 431 -29.54 -9.32 -5.89
CA ILE A 431 -30.44 -9.86 -4.86
C ILE A 431 -31.81 -10.11 -5.49
N LYS A 432 -32.23 -11.38 -5.56
CA LYS A 432 -33.44 -11.78 -6.31
C LYS A 432 -34.72 -11.14 -5.78
N GLU A 433 -34.79 -10.91 -4.48
CA GLU A 433 -35.96 -10.35 -3.79
C GLU A 433 -36.03 -8.82 -3.92
N LEU A 434 -34.94 -8.19 -4.38
CA LEU A 434 -34.76 -6.74 -4.42
C LEU A 434 -34.38 -6.24 -5.82
N VAL A 435 -34.86 -6.90 -6.88
CA VAL A 435 -34.51 -6.62 -8.29
C VAL A 435 -34.75 -5.18 -8.75
N ASN A 436 -35.71 -4.47 -8.14
CA ASN A 436 -36.02 -3.08 -8.49
C ASN A 436 -35.18 -2.06 -7.71
N ARG A 437 -34.32 -2.51 -6.79
CA ARG A 437 -33.40 -1.63 -6.06
C ARG A 437 -32.24 -1.24 -6.97
N ARG A 438 -31.84 0.03 -6.92
CA ARG A 438 -30.57 0.44 -7.49
C ARG A 438 -29.43 -0.18 -6.70
N VAL A 439 -28.48 -0.78 -7.40
CA VAL A 439 -27.22 -1.28 -6.86
C VAL A 439 -26.09 -0.30 -7.21
N LEU A 440 -25.25 0.00 -6.23
CA LEU A 440 -24.04 0.80 -6.35
C LEU A 440 -22.84 -0.13 -6.17
N PRO A 441 -22.15 -0.53 -7.26
CA PRO A 441 -20.96 -1.37 -7.18
C PRO A 441 -19.81 -0.73 -6.40
N ALA A 442 -18.89 -1.54 -5.88
CA ALA A 442 -17.62 -1.09 -5.33
C ALA A 442 -16.54 -1.12 -6.43
N TYR A 443 -15.70 -0.08 -6.48
CA TYR A 443 -14.48 -0.11 -7.27
C TYR A 443 -13.46 -1.01 -6.59
N SER A 444 -12.79 -1.84 -7.37
CA SER A 444 -11.94 -2.90 -6.84
C SER A 444 -10.63 -2.94 -7.61
N ILE A 445 -9.52 -3.01 -6.86
CA ILE A 445 -8.17 -3.00 -7.41
C ILE A 445 -7.43 -4.22 -6.89
N VAL A 446 -6.69 -4.87 -7.78
CA VAL A 446 -5.62 -5.82 -7.43
C VAL A 446 -4.30 -5.14 -7.77
N ALA A 447 -3.59 -4.71 -6.73
CA ALA A 447 -2.36 -3.93 -6.84
C ALA A 447 -1.10 -4.78 -6.62
N ALA A 448 0.06 -4.16 -6.85
CA ALA A 448 1.36 -4.73 -6.50
C ALA A 448 1.46 -5.03 -4.99
N PRO A 449 2.39 -5.89 -4.55
CA PRO A 449 2.66 -6.12 -3.13
C PRO A 449 2.93 -4.81 -2.37
N ASP A 450 2.58 -4.82 -1.09
CA ASP A 450 2.85 -3.74 -0.17
C ASP A 450 4.09 -4.08 0.68
N PHE A 451 5.12 -3.24 0.65
CA PHE A 451 6.32 -3.46 1.46
C PHE A 451 6.11 -3.09 2.92
N PHE A 452 5.18 -2.18 3.24
CA PHE A 452 4.88 -1.77 4.61
C PHE A 452 3.42 -2.07 4.96
N PRO A 453 2.99 -3.34 4.93
CA PRO A 453 1.59 -3.72 5.06
C PRO A 453 0.95 -3.38 6.42
N TYR A 454 1.76 -2.94 7.40
CA TYR A 454 1.34 -2.52 8.74
C TYR A 454 1.48 -1.01 8.97
N ALA A 455 1.80 -0.22 7.94
CA ALA A 455 1.84 1.23 8.00
C ALA A 455 0.74 1.83 7.11
N ASP A 456 0.01 2.80 7.65
CA ASP A 456 -1.00 3.52 6.88
C ASP A 456 -0.48 4.89 6.43
N GLN A 457 -0.74 5.23 5.17
CA GLN A 457 -0.53 6.58 4.65
C GLN A 457 -1.27 7.63 5.51
N SER A 458 -2.52 7.36 5.89
CA SER A 458 -3.33 8.29 6.69
C SER A 458 -2.78 8.53 8.09
N GLU A 459 -2.20 7.52 8.76
CA GLU A 459 -1.56 7.68 10.07
C GLU A 459 -0.33 8.57 9.98
N LEU A 460 0.51 8.37 8.97
CA LEU A 460 1.68 9.21 8.76
C LEU A 460 1.30 10.64 8.38
N GLN A 461 0.33 10.83 7.49
CA GLN A 461 -0.17 12.15 7.11
C GLN A 461 -0.74 12.91 8.31
N ARG A 462 -1.50 12.22 9.16
CA ARG A 462 -2.04 12.76 10.40
C ARG A 462 -0.93 13.20 11.34
N TRP A 463 0.09 12.38 11.53
CA TRP A 463 1.25 12.73 12.35
C TRP A 463 1.92 14.05 11.90
N PHE A 464 2.18 14.22 10.60
CA PHE A 464 2.72 15.48 10.08
C PHE A 464 1.80 16.69 10.37
N LYS A 465 0.48 16.51 10.23
CA LYS A 465 -0.50 17.56 10.47
C LYS A 465 -0.59 17.95 11.95
N GLU A 466 -0.62 16.97 12.84
CA GLU A 466 -0.71 17.15 14.29
C GLU A 466 0.55 17.78 14.87
N ASP A 467 1.74 17.36 14.43
CA ASP A 467 3.02 17.96 14.84
C ASP A 467 3.35 19.26 14.07
N HIS A 468 2.45 19.72 13.19
CA HIS A 468 2.59 20.94 12.38
C HIS A 468 3.88 20.98 11.54
N ILE A 469 4.30 19.81 11.03
CA ILE A 469 5.47 19.65 10.20
C ILE A 469 5.02 19.66 8.74
N ASP A 470 5.58 20.57 7.92
CA ASP A 470 5.40 20.50 6.47
C ASP A 470 6.10 19.24 5.91
N PRO A 471 5.35 18.29 5.30
CA PRO A 471 5.94 17.10 4.70
C PRO A 471 7.03 17.41 3.68
N LYS A 472 7.01 18.57 3.00
CA LYS A 472 8.06 18.98 2.05
C LYS A 472 9.41 19.30 2.69
N THR A 473 9.47 19.46 4.01
CA THR A 473 10.75 19.52 4.74
C THR A 473 11.40 18.15 4.87
N GLN A 474 10.62 17.08 4.79
CA GLN A 474 11.07 15.70 4.87
C GLN A 474 11.24 15.07 3.48
N PHE A 475 10.17 15.13 2.68
CA PHE A 475 10.07 14.50 1.38
C PHE A 475 10.28 15.53 0.28
N ARG A 476 11.44 15.45 -0.38
CA ARG A 476 11.72 16.28 -1.55
C ARG A 476 10.75 15.95 -2.69
N ASN A 477 10.53 14.66 -2.93
CA ASN A 477 9.53 14.15 -3.86
C ASN A 477 8.48 13.38 -3.06
N GLY A 478 7.24 13.33 -3.53
CA GLY A 478 6.20 12.58 -2.85
C GLY A 478 5.53 13.29 -1.67
N SER A 479 4.69 12.52 -0.99
CA SER A 479 3.83 12.96 0.12
C SER A 479 3.21 11.76 0.84
N PRO A 480 2.94 11.83 2.15
CA PRO A 480 2.18 10.80 2.87
C PRO A 480 0.67 10.81 2.54
N ILE A 481 0.22 11.55 1.52
CA ILE A 481 -1.21 11.65 1.19
C ILE A 481 -1.77 10.28 0.81
N SER A 482 -2.87 9.88 1.45
CA SER A 482 -3.59 8.65 1.15
C SER A 482 -4.58 8.81 -0.02
N LEU A 483 -4.93 7.69 -0.66
CA LEU A 483 -5.95 7.66 -1.72
C LEU A 483 -7.34 8.09 -1.20
N SER A 484 -7.61 7.91 0.10
CA SER A 484 -8.84 8.39 0.74
C SER A 484 -8.99 9.91 0.71
N ALA A 485 -7.90 10.65 0.48
CA ALA A 485 -7.95 12.11 0.35
C ALA A 485 -8.43 12.52 -1.06
N GLU A 486 -8.47 11.62 -2.03
CA GLU A 486 -8.88 11.99 -3.37
C GLU A 486 -10.39 12.21 -3.48
N ARG A 487 -10.72 13.12 -4.39
CA ARG A 487 -12.09 13.49 -4.76
C ARG A 487 -12.25 13.39 -6.27
N LEU A 488 -11.91 12.22 -6.80
CA LEU A 488 -11.88 11.90 -8.22
C LEU A 488 -12.83 10.73 -8.51
N PRO A 489 -13.53 10.77 -9.65
CA PRO A 489 -14.27 9.60 -10.10
C PRO A 489 -13.31 8.46 -10.42
N VAL A 490 -13.79 7.23 -10.32
CA VAL A 490 -13.06 6.04 -10.79
C VAL A 490 -13.30 5.83 -12.28
N ASN A 491 -12.55 4.91 -12.88
CA ASN A 491 -12.67 4.60 -14.30
C ASN A 491 -14.11 4.23 -14.70
N PRO A 492 -14.80 5.08 -15.49
CA PRO A 492 -16.21 4.88 -15.85
C PRO A 492 -16.42 3.78 -16.90
N HIS A 493 -15.34 3.23 -17.46
CA HIS A 493 -15.40 2.20 -18.49
C HIS A 493 -15.56 0.78 -17.95
N HIS A 494 -15.56 0.61 -16.62
CA HIS A 494 -15.89 -0.67 -16.00
C HIS A 494 -17.36 -0.97 -16.09
N VAL A 495 -17.67 -2.26 -16.24
CA VAL A 495 -19.04 -2.75 -16.38
C VAL A 495 -19.46 -3.53 -15.14
N ASP A 496 -20.74 -3.43 -14.82
CA ASP A 496 -21.37 -4.30 -13.83
C ASP A 496 -21.63 -5.67 -14.47
N SER A 497 -21.14 -6.74 -13.81
CA SER A 497 -21.17 -8.10 -14.36
C SER A 497 -22.56 -8.71 -14.53
N PHE A 498 -23.59 -8.15 -13.89
CA PHE A 498 -24.96 -8.66 -13.98
C PHE A 498 -25.84 -7.84 -14.93
N SER A 499 -25.66 -6.52 -14.94
CA SER A 499 -26.45 -5.63 -15.80
C SER A 499 -25.79 -5.30 -17.15
N GLU A 500 -24.49 -5.56 -17.27
CA GLU A 500 -23.66 -5.22 -18.45
C GLU A 500 -23.64 -3.73 -18.80
N LYS A 501 -24.01 -2.86 -17.84
CA LYS A 501 -23.97 -1.40 -17.95
C LYS A 501 -22.73 -0.83 -17.25
N GLU A 502 -22.43 0.44 -17.49
CA GLU A 502 -21.37 1.17 -16.77
C GLU A 502 -21.60 1.09 -15.25
N ALA A 503 -20.58 0.61 -14.53
CA ALA A 503 -20.64 0.41 -13.08
C ALA A 503 -20.53 1.73 -12.30
N PHE A 504 -19.90 2.75 -12.90
CA PHE A 504 -19.59 4.02 -12.24
C PHE A 504 -19.90 5.20 -13.16
N SER A 505 -20.45 6.27 -12.57
CA SER A 505 -20.64 7.54 -13.24
C SER A 505 -19.46 8.48 -12.99
N THR A 506 -19.17 9.38 -13.95
CA THR A 506 -18.14 10.42 -13.81
C THR A 506 -18.48 11.49 -12.76
N SER A 507 -19.72 11.51 -12.23
CA SER A 507 -20.12 12.38 -11.12
C SER A 507 -19.87 11.76 -9.74
N GLU A 508 -19.51 10.47 -9.65
CA GLU A 508 -19.28 9.78 -8.39
C GLU A 508 -17.82 9.93 -7.94
N ASP A 509 -17.50 11.10 -7.37
CA ASP A 509 -16.14 11.48 -7.02
C ASP A 509 -15.76 11.23 -5.55
N THR A 510 -16.61 10.56 -4.79
CA THR A 510 -16.39 10.17 -3.38
C THR A 510 -16.10 8.68 -3.21
N ILE A 511 -15.96 7.91 -4.29
CA ILE A 511 -15.77 6.45 -4.26
C ILE A 511 -14.53 6.04 -3.47
N SER A 512 -13.43 6.78 -3.61
CA SER A 512 -12.18 6.53 -2.89
C SER A 512 -12.24 6.92 -1.42
N VAL A 513 -13.28 7.60 -0.93
CA VAL A 513 -13.30 8.10 0.45
C VAL A 513 -13.51 6.95 1.43
N SER A 514 -12.61 6.83 2.41
CA SER A 514 -12.78 5.99 3.58
C SER A 514 -13.36 6.79 4.74
N PHE A 515 -14.35 6.23 5.43
CA PHE A 515 -15.07 6.91 6.50
C PHE A 515 -15.61 5.93 7.54
N SER A 516 -15.78 6.39 8.77
CA SER A 516 -16.63 5.74 9.77
C SER A 516 -17.91 6.57 9.96
N LEU A 517 -18.87 6.01 10.71
CA LEU A 517 -20.01 6.79 11.18
C LEU A 517 -19.57 7.79 12.27
N ALA A 518 -20.40 8.80 12.55
CA ALA A 518 -20.11 9.76 13.62
C ALA A 518 -19.90 9.08 14.99
N PRO A 519 -19.03 9.62 15.87
CA PRO A 519 -18.75 9.02 17.16
C PRO A 519 -20.01 8.96 18.02
N ARG A 520 -20.23 7.85 18.73
CA ARG A 520 -21.35 7.68 19.68
C ARG A 520 -21.01 8.21 21.06
N ALA A 521 -19.73 8.31 21.37
CA ALA A 521 -19.20 8.86 22.60
C ALA A 521 -17.82 9.47 22.35
N SER A 522 -17.40 10.37 23.24
CA SER A 522 -16.04 10.91 23.22
C SER A 522 -15.08 9.97 23.94
N LYS A 523 -13.81 9.95 23.53
CA LYS A 523 -12.75 9.24 24.24
C LYS A 523 -12.40 9.99 25.52
N GLU A 524 -12.28 9.28 26.64
CA GLU A 524 -11.60 9.81 27.83
C GLU A 524 -10.08 9.75 27.62
N SER A 525 -9.36 10.77 28.10
CA SER A 525 -7.90 10.84 28.00
C SER A 525 -7.25 9.78 28.90
N HIS A 526 -7.09 8.57 28.39
CA HIS A 526 -6.32 7.51 29.04
C HIS A 526 -4.99 7.29 28.31
N GLU A 527 -4.02 6.71 29.01
CA GLU A 527 -2.68 6.38 28.50
C GLU A 527 -2.70 5.66 27.14
N LYS A 528 -1.58 5.76 26.41
CA LYS A 528 -1.39 5.17 25.08
C LYS A 528 -1.91 3.73 25.03
N ALA A 529 -3.05 3.54 24.35
CA ALA A 529 -3.59 2.22 24.05
C ALA A 529 -2.54 1.38 23.33
N HIS A 530 -2.61 0.06 23.51
CA HIS A 530 -1.79 -0.89 22.74
C HIS A 530 -2.04 -0.67 21.24
N LEU A 531 -1.09 -1.02 20.36
CA LEU A 531 -1.24 -0.81 18.92
C LEU A 531 -1.42 -2.19 18.26
N PRO A 532 -2.57 -2.55 17.64
CA PRO A 532 -2.65 -3.78 16.87
C PRO A 532 -1.77 -3.62 15.62
N ARG A 533 -1.04 -4.67 15.26
CA ARG A 533 -0.59 -4.84 13.88
C ARG A 533 -1.78 -5.40 13.09
N MET A 534 -2.25 -4.65 12.10
CA MET A 534 -3.34 -5.06 11.21
C MET A 534 -3.10 -4.51 9.81
N VAL A 535 -3.32 -5.35 8.79
CA VAL A 535 -3.27 -4.92 7.39
C VAL A 535 -4.58 -4.25 6.97
N SER A 536 -4.51 -3.31 6.03
CA SER A 536 -5.69 -2.65 5.46
C SER A 536 -5.83 -2.94 3.98
N PHE A 537 -7.08 -3.08 3.54
CA PHE A 537 -7.50 -3.13 2.14
C PHE A 537 -8.38 -1.92 1.76
N LEU A 538 -8.44 -0.88 2.60
CA LEU A 538 -9.16 0.37 2.32
C LEU A 538 -8.20 1.47 1.82
N SER A 539 -8.77 2.44 1.13
CA SER A 539 -8.04 3.51 0.42
C SER A 539 -7.21 4.44 1.31
N ASP A 540 -7.44 4.49 2.62
CA ASP A 540 -6.67 5.35 3.53
C ASP A 540 -5.28 4.79 3.87
N ALA A 541 -5.05 3.50 3.63
CA ALA A 541 -3.73 2.87 3.71
C ALA A 541 -2.97 2.90 2.37
N SER A 542 -3.62 3.36 1.29
CA SER A 542 -3.09 3.28 -0.07
C SER A 542 -2.47 4.58 -0.55
N SER A 543 -1.51 4.49 -1.48
CA SER A 543 -0.88 5.63 -2.13
C SER A 543 -1.89 6.47 -2.92
N SER A 544 -1.82 7.79 -2.82
CA SER A 544 -2.66 8.68 -3.63
C SER A 544 -2.21 8.78 -5.11
N VAL A 545 -2.83 9.69 -5.86
CA VAL A 545 -2.50 9.98 -7.27
C VAL A 545 -1.33 10.97 -7.39
N PHE A 546 -0.18 10.50 -7.86
CA PHE A 546 0.92 11.36 -8.29
C PHE A 546 1.88 10.63 -9.25
N ALA A 547 2.94 11.30 -9.70
CA ALA A 547 4.00 10.77 -10.56
C ALA A 547 5.32 10.55 -9.79
N PRO A 548 5.87 9.33 -9.74
CA PRO A 548 5.29 8.03 -10.15
C PRO A 548 4.10 7.57 -9.29
N GLY A 549 3.24 6.71 -9.83
CA GLY A 549 2.11 6.10 -9.10
C GLY A 549 2.51 4.74 -8.49
N TRP A 550 1.75 4.25 -7.49
CA TRP A 550 1.98 2.93 -6.90
C TRP A 550 0.74 2.04 -6.98
N ASP A 551 -0.34 2.41 -6.29
CA ASP A 551 -1.62 1.68 -6.34
C ASP A 551 -2.50 2.11 -7.50
N VAL A 552 -2.53 3.42 -7.73
CA VAL A 552 -3.33 4.06 -8.76
C VAL A 552 -2.59 5.24 -9.38
N THR A 553 -3.07 5.63 -10.55
CA THR A 553 -2.80 6.91 -11.20
C THR A 553 -4.13 7.52 -11.66
N TYR A 554 -4.05 8.57 -12.46
CA TYR A 554 -5.18 9.17 -13.14
C TYR A 554 -5.07 9.01 -14.67
N ALA A 555 -6.22 8.90 -15.32
CA ALA A 555 -6.38 8.83 -16.76
C ALA A 555 -7.56 9.71 -17.21
N GLY A 556 -7.80 9.84 -18.52
CA GLY A 556 -8.90 10.64 -19.06
C GLY A 556 -8.51 11.60 -20.18
N GLY A 557 -9.35 12.60 -20.46
CA GLY A 557 -9.17 13.53 -21.57
C GLY A 557 -10.05 14.78 -21.52
N HIS A 558 -9.78 15.75 -22.41
CA HIS A 558 -10.34 17.11 -22.36
C HIS A 558 -11.87 17.19 -22.22
N ARG A 559 -12.62 16.21 -22.75
CA ARG A 559 -14.09 16.20 -22.75
C ARG A 559 -14.74 15.30 -21.69
N LYS A 560 -14.02 14.34 -21.14
CA LYS A 560 -14.56 13.30 -20.25
C LYS A 560 -14.12 13.43 -18.79
N GLY A 561 -13.32 14.46 -18.49
CA GLY A 561 -12.71 14.63 -17.16
C GLY A 561 -11.53 13.67 -16.94
N ILE A 562 -11.00 13.73 -15.72
CA ILE A 562 -9.98 12.83 -15.20
C ILE A 562 -10.61 11.83 -14.24
N TYR A 563 -10.06 10.62 -14.17
CA TYR A 563 -10.53 9.56 -13.29
C TYR A 563 -9.38 8.67 -12.80
N LEU A 564 -9.59 7.96 -11.70
CA LEU A 564 -8.64 6.99 -11.16
C LEU A 564 -8.53 5.75 -12.06
N ALA A 565 -7.30 5.30 -12.31
CA ALA A 565 -6.99 4.11 -13.10
C ALA A 565 -5.62 3.53 -12.73
N THR A 566 -5.40 2.27 -13.06
CA THR A 566 -4.16 1.51 -12.77
C THR A 566 -3.32 1.28 -14.03
N PHE A 567 -3.92 1.32 -15.22
CA PHE A 567 -3.22 1.01 -16.47
C PHE A 567 -2.15 2.04 -16.87
N GLY A 568 -2.10 3.21 -16.20
CA GLY A 568 -1.08 4.23 -16.42
C GLY A 568 0.16 4.05 -15.55
N LEU A 569 0.14 3.09 -14.63
CA LEU A 569 1.31 2.64 -13.87
C LEU A 569 2.33 1.95 -14.78
N GLY A 570 3.59 1.90 -14.37
CA GLY A 570 4.68 1.18 -15.01
C GLY A 570 4.35 -0.29 -15.30
N SER A 571 4.95 -0.79 -16.37
CA SER A 571 4.77 -2.14 -16.87
C SER A 571 6.13 -2.84 -17.04
N PRO A 572 6.44 -3.85 -16.20
CA PRO A 572 5.65 -4.30 -15.04
C PRO A 572 5.76 -3.31 -13.86
N PHE A 573 4.97 -3.49 -12.80
CA PHE A 573 4.97 -2.61 -11.61
C PHE A 573 6.36 -2.42 -10.98
N ALA A 574 7.30 -3.35 -11.15
CA ALA A 574 8.66 -3.22 -10.63
C ALA A 574 9.43 -2.00 -11.17
N GLU A 575 9.06 -1.48 -12.35
CA GLU A 575 9.60 -0.20 -12.84
C GLU A 575 9.13 0.98 -11.98
N ASP A 576 7.87 0.98 -11.55
CA ASP A 576 7.37 2.01 -10.62
C ASP A 576 7.98 1.86 -9.24
N ILE A 577 8.19 0.63 -8.74
CA ILE A 577 8.88 0.39 -7.46
C ILE A 577 10.26 1.06 -7.48
N LYS A 578 11.06 0.80 -8.54
CA LYS A 578 12.40 1.41 -8.69
C LYS A 578 12.33 2.93 -8.67
N LEU A 579 11.40 3.52 -9.43
CA LEU A 579 11.29 4.97 -9.58
C LEU A 579 10.74 5.67 -8.33
N CYS A 580 9.76 5.07 -7.64
CA CYS A 580 9.22 5.55 -6.37
C CYS A 580 10.29 5.47 -5.28
N ALA A 581 10.99 4.34 -5.19
CA ALA A 581 12.00 4.12 -4.16
C ALA A 581 13.21 5.04 -4.34
N ALA A 582 13.71 5.20 -5.57
CA ALA A 582 14.82 6.10 -5.90
C ALA A 582 14.47 7.60 -5.79
N SER A 583 13.20 7.93 -5.55
CA SER A 583 12.70 9.28 -5.32
C SER A 583 12.34 9.47 -3.85
N ASN A 584 13.25 9.10 -2.94
CA ASN A 584 13.16 9.19 -1.49
C ASN A 584 11.83 8.75 -0.87
N SER A 585 11.38 7.55 -1.24
CA SER A 585 10.11 6.97 -0.76
C SER A 585 8.93 7.87 -1.12
N PHE A 586 8.61 7.91 -2.42
CA PHE A 586 7.58 8.79 -2.97
C PHE A 586 6.22 8.62 -2.26
N TRP A 587 5.93 7.38 -1.84
CA TRP A 587 4.78 6.99 -1.03
C TRP A 587 5.27 6.38 0.29
N PRO A 588 5.46 7.21 1.33
CA PRO A 588 6.19 6.86 2.55
C PRO A 588 5.78 5.58 3.29
N ALA A 589 4.50 5.21 3.24
CA ALA A 589 3.98 4.01 3.89
C ALA A 589 3.74 2.84 2.92
N VAL A 590 4.28 2.88 1.69
CA VAL A 590 4.15 1.77 0.72
C VAL A 590 5.45 1.51 -0.05
N SER A 591 6.20 2.57 -0.36
CA SER A 591 7.47 2.53 -1.12
C SER A 591 8.67 2.61 -0.17
N PRO A 592 9.59 1.64 -0.16
CA PRO A 592 10.86 1.78 0.56
C PRO A 592 11.72 2.95 0.00
N ASP A 593 12.70 3.45 0.77
CA ASP A 593 13.57 4.59 0.39
C ASP A 593 14.93 4.12 -0.16
N ALA A 594 15.08 4.04 -1.47
CA ALA A 594 16.34 3.65 -2.13
C ALA A 594 17.28 4.84 -2.42
N SER A 595 16.99 6.06 -1.93
CA SER A 595 17.86 7.21 -2.22
C SER A 595 19.28 7.02 -1.71
N ARG A 596 19.42 6.30 -0.59
CA ARG A 596 20.70 5.88 -0.02
C ARG A 596 21.46 4.93 -0.95
N THR A 597 20.78 3.92 -1.51
CA THR A 597 21.34 2.90 -2.42
C THR A 597 21.97 3.54 -3.67
N PHE A 598 21.34 4.60 -4.20
CA PHE A 598 21.68 5.20 -5.49
C PHE A 598 22.40 6.55 -5.42
N ASN A 599 22.83 7.02 -4.24
CA ASN A 599 23.45 8.34 -4.05
C ASN A 599 22.62 9.49 -4.68
N ARG A 600 21.37 9.64 -4.25
CA ARG A 600 20.43 10.61 -4.82
C ARG A 600 20.57 11.98 -4.15
N SER A 601 21.56 12.79 -4.56
CA SER A 601 21.74 14.16 -4.05
C SER A 601 20.57 15.11 -4.39
N ASP A 602 19.86 14.83 -5.48
CA ASP A 602 18.64 15.53 -5.90
C ASP A 602 17.36 14.99 -5.23
N ALA A 603 17.45 13.93 -4.43
CA ALA A 603 16.37 13.40 -3.60
C ALA A 603 16.95 12.70 -2.37
N PRO A 604 17.50 13.46 -1.39
CA PRO A 604 18.16 12.86 -0.23
C PRO A 604 17.22 11.94 0.55
N THR A 605 17.80 10.98 1.29
CA THR A 605 17.05 10.04 2.13
C THR A 605 16.05 10.76 3.02
N ALA A 606 14.79 10.35 2.95
CA ALA A 606 13.69 10.86 3.74
C ALA A 606 13.24 9.85 4.80
N ILE A 607 13.40 8.55 4.56
CA ILE A 607 13.12 7.50 5.55
C ILE A 607 14.36 6.61 5.64
N PRO A 608 15.07 6.58 6.79
CA PRO A 608 16.27 5.77 6.87
C PRO A 608 15.89 4.28 6.97
N MET A 609 16.34 3.51 5.99
CA MET A 609 16.35 2.04 6.07
C MET A 609 17.66 1.58 6.71
N LEU A 610 17.58 0.53 7.52
CA LEU A 610 18.72 -0.02 8.25
C LEU A 610 19.65 -0.79 7.31
N ASP A 611 20.92 -0.91 7.68
CA ASP A 611 21.92 -1.65 6.90
C ASP A 611 21.53 -3.12 6.69
N SER A 612 20.87 -3.72 7.68
CA SER A 612 20.34 -5.09 7.58
C SER A 612 19.21 -5.22 6.55
N GLU A 613 18.49 -4.15 6.24
CA GLU A 613 17.41 -4.11 5.23
C GLU A 613 17.95 -3.80 3.83
N LEU A 614 19.03 -3.02 3.74
CA LEU A 614 19.73 -2.67 2.48
C LEU A 614 20.79 -3.69 2.05
N GLY A 615 21.17 -4.61 2.92
CA GLY A 615 22.14 -5.66 2.65
C GLY A 615 23.59 -5.18 2.66
N PHE A 616 24.49 -6.07 3.10
CA PHE A 616 25.92 -5.80 3.17
C PHE A 616 26.63 -6.40 1.96
N HIS A 617 27.28 -5.54 1.17
CA HIS A 617 28.10 -6.00 0.05
C HIS A 617 29.26 -6.88 0.55
N PRO A 618 29.71 -7.93 -0.17
CA PRO A 618 30.84 -8.77 0.26
C PRO A 618 32.14 -8.00 0.54
N GLN A 619 32.35 -6.86 -0.12
CA GLN A 619 33.51 -5.97 0.10
C GLN A 619 33.29 -4.91 1.18
N HIS A 620 32.15 -4.93 1.88
CA HIS A 620 31.85 -4.00 2.96
C HIS A 620 32.91 -4.14 4.08
N PRO A 621 33.40 -3.03 4.68
CA PRO A 621 34.43 -3.08 5.73
C PRO A 621 34.08 -3.99 6.91
N LEU A 622 32.83 -3.94 7.37
CA LEU A 622 32.35 -4.83 8.44
C LEU A 622 32.34 -6.32 8.04
N VAL A 623 32.13 -6.64 6.77
CA VAL A 623 32.19 -8.03 6.27
C VAL A 623 33.64 -8.49 6.18
N GLN A 624 34.50 -7.66 5.58
CA GLN A 624 35.93 -7.93 5.47
C GLN A 624 36.61 -8.05 6.85
N GLY A 625 36.13 -7.29 7.85
CA GLY A 625 36.56 -7.38 9.23
C GLY A 625 35.93 -8.51 10.04
N GLY A 626 35.03 -9.31 9.46
CA GLY A 626 34.36 -10.44 10.14
C GLY A 626 33.34 -10.04 11.20
N LEU A 627 32.90 -8.77 11.23
CA LEU A 627 31.87 -8.27 12.16
C LEU A 627 30.45 -8.54 11.66
N VAL A 628 30.28 -8.71 10.35
CA VAL A 628 29.02 -9.10 9.71
C VAL A 628 29.27 -10.28 8.78
N HIS A 629 28.49 -11.35 8.94
CA HIS A 629 28.62 -12.55 8.10
C HIS A 629 27.54 -12.64 7.02
N ASN A 630 26.40 -11.97 7.19
CA ASN A 630 25.34 -11.98 6.20
C ASN A 630 25.65 -11.01 5.07
N THR A 631 25.96 -11.53 3.89
CA THR A 631 26.20 -10.77 2.67
C THR A 631 25.07 -10.89 1.66
N ARG A 632 23.84 -11.16 2.12
CA ARG A 632 22.64 -11.13 1.26
C ARG A 632 22.45 -9.70 0.76
N ALA A 633 21.99 -9.58 -0.49
CA ALA A 633 21.49 -8.31 -1.01
C ALA A 633 20.29 -7.82 -0.18
N GLY A 634 20.03 -6.52 -0.26
CA GLY A 634 18.91 -5.87 0.40
C GLY A 634 17.57 -6.20 -0.23
N TRP A 635 16.54 -5.51 0.26
CA TRP A 635 15.15 -5.73 -0.11
C TRP A 635 14.86 -5.65 -1.62
N ASP A 636 15.64 -4.88 -2.36
CA ASP A 636 15.48 -4.66 -3.80
C ASP A 636 16.43 -5.50 -4.66
N GLY A 637 17.19 -6.40 -4.05
CA GLY A 637 18.23 -7.19 -4.71
C GLY A 637 19.52 -6.40 -4.99
N GLU A 638 19.65 -5.17 -4.51
CA GLU A 638 20.88 -4.38 -4.55
C GLU A 638 21.61 -4.40 -3.20
N TYR A 639 22.80 -3.80 -3.13
CA TYR A 639 23.52 -3.63 -1.86
C TYR A 639 23.56 -2.16 -1.43
N GLY A 640 23.45 -1.93 -0.13
CA GLY A 640 23.67 -0.61 0.48
C GLY A 640 25.04 -0.01 0.14
N PRO A 641 25.19 1.32 0.27
CA PRO A 641 26.46 1.98 0.08
C PRO A 641 27.42 1.69 1.23
N PHE A 642 28.73 1.75 0.97
CA PHE A 642 29.75 1.59 2.01
C PHE A 642 31.02 2.39 1.74
N LEU A 643 31.76 2.73 2.79
CA LEU A 643 33.02 3.46 2.71
C LEU A 643 34.17 2.52 2.35
N THR A 644 35.12 2.99 1.56
CA THR A 644 36.38 2.29 1.26
C THR A 644 37.55 2.95 1.98
N ALA A 645 38.62 2.20 2.23
CA ALA A 645 39.86 2.72 2.80
C ALA A 645 40.53 3.81 1.92
N ALA A 646 40.18 3.86 0.64
CA ALA A 646 40.68 4.85 -0.32
C ALA A 646 39.94 6.20 -0.25
N GLY A 647 39.03 6.41 0.70
CA GLY A 647 38.27 7.65 0.82
C GLY A 647 37.16 7.79 -0.23
N THR A 648 36.58 6.66 -0.68
CA THR A 648 35.43 6.66 -1.58
C THR A 648 34.22 6.01 -0.92
N VAL A 649 33.03 6.31 -1.42
CA VAL A 649 31.82 5.52 -1.15
C VAL A 649 31.49 4.69 -2.37
N ASP A 650 31.28 3.39 -2.16
CA ASP A 650 30.87 2.40 -3.14
C ASP A 650 29.34 2.23 -3.07
N TYR A 651 28.63 2.31 -4.19
CA TYR A 651 27.15 2.31 -4.23
C TYR A 651 26.59 1.75 -5.54
N ALA A 652 25.29 1.47 -5.60
CA ALA A 652 24.64 0.85 -6.76
C ALA A 652 24.45 1.85 -7.91
N ASP A 653 24.67 1.40 -9.14
CA ASP A 653 24.44 2.17 -10.35
C ASP A 653 22.96 2.11 -10.75
N ILE A 654 22.21 3.17 -10.44
CA ILE A 654 20.78 3.27 -10.76
C ILE A 654 20.47 3.05 -12.25
N GLU A 655 21.37 3.41 -13.16
CA GLU A 655 21.17 3.17 -14.60
C GLU A 655 21.19 1.68 -14.93
N ARG A 656 21.93 0.87 -14.15
CA ARG A 656 22.03 -0.58 -14.35
C ARG A 656 21.09 -1.40 -13.48
N SER A 657 20.72 -0.94 -12.29
CA SER A 657 19.83 -1.69 -11.40
C SER A 657 18.52 -2.04 -12.10
N ASP A 658 18.10 -3.30 -11.98
CA ASP A 658 16.90 -3.81 -12.63
C ASP A 658 16.06 -4.66 -11.69
N TYR A 659 14.99 -4.06 -11.18
CA TYR A 659 14.08 -4.72 -10.25
C TYR A 659 13.26 -5.83 -10.93
N VAL A 660 13.08 -5.77 -12.26
CA VAL A 660 12.45 -6.88 -13.01
C VAL A 660 13.35 -8.10 -12.97
N ALA A 661 14.64 -7.92 -13.25
CA ALA A 661 15.62 -8.99 -13.18
C ALA A 661 15.80 -9.52 -11.74
N ASN A 662 15.77 -8.64 -10.74
CA ASN A 662 15.82 -9.05 -9.33
C ASN A 662 14.58 -9.86 -8.94
N ALA A 663 13.38 -9.45 -9.35
CA ALA A 663 12.14 -10.18 -9.08
C ALA A 663 12.13 -11.56 -9.75
N LEU A 664 12.49 -11.63 -11.04
CA LEU A 664 12.57 -12.90 -11.79
C LEU A 664 13.62 -13.86 -11.22
N GLY A 665 14.67 -13.32 -10.60
CA GLY A 665 15.74 -14.09 -9.96
C GLY A 665 15.47 -14.43 -8.49
N GLY A 666 14.31 -14.08 -7.92
CA GLY A 666 14.01 -14.30 -6.50
C GLY A 666 14.86 -13.47 -5.52
N ASN A 667 15.42 -12.34 -5.98
CA ASN A 667 16.30 -11.48 -5.20
C ASN A 667 15.57 -10.30 -4.52
N MET A 668 14.30 -10.08 -4.83
CA MET A 668 13.46 -9.09 -4.14
C MET A 668 12.95 -9.68 -2.82
N LEU A 669 13.04 -8.93 -1.72
CA LEU A 669 12.64 -9.35 -0.39
C LEU A 669 11.36 -8.63 0.02
N TYR A 670 10.22 -9.11 -0.50
CA TYR A 670 8.92 -8.48 -0.27
C TYR A 670 8.50 -8.45 1.21
N GLY A 671 8.96 -9.43 2.00
CA GLY A 671 8.72 -9.49 3.44
C GLY A 671 9.70 -8.72 4.32
N ALA A 672 10.73 -8.06 3.76
CA ALA A 672 11.83 -7.50 4.56
C ALA A 672 11.42 -6.46 5.60
N PHE A 673 10.31 -5.75 5.37
CA PHE A 673 9.85 -4.68 6.25
C PHE A 673 8.59 -5.05 7.04
N GLU A 674 8.28 -6.34 7.18
CA GLU A 674 7.10 -6.76 7.95
C GLU A 674 7.13 -6.28 9.42
N HIS A 675 8.32 -6.03 9.96
CA HIS A 675 8.55 -5.54 11.32
C HIS A 675 8.40 -4.01 11.44
N VAL A 676 8.18 -3.29 10.34
CA VAL A 676 8.07 -1.84 10.28
C VAL A 676 6.60 -1.45 10.20
N ASP A 677 6.08 -0.85 11.27
CA ASP A 677 4.76 -0.24 11.32
C ASP A 677 4.84 1.30 11.24
N ALA A 678 3.68 1.98 11.26
CA ALA A 678 3.64 3.45 11.24
C ALA A 678 4.43 4.08 12.39
N ALA A 679 4.46 3.46 13.58
CA ALA A 679 5.17 3.99 14.73
C ALA A 679 6.70 3.90 14.55
N GLU A 680 7.20 2.80 14.00
CA GLU A 680 8.61 2.65 13.64
C GLU A 680 9.02 3.61 12.51
N LEU A 681 8.20 3.78 11.46
CA LEU A 681 8.46 4.77 10.40
C LEU A 681 8.58 6.18 10.98
N ILE A 682 7.62 6.61 11.81
CA ILE A 682 7.66 7.93 12.45
C ILE A 682 8.91 8.07 13.33
N ARG A 683 9.28 7.03 14.08
CA ARG A 683 10.48 7.02 14.94
C ARG A 683 11.76 7.23 14.13
N ARG A 684 11.91 6.49 13.03
CA ARG A 684 13.02 6.60 12.08
C ARG A 684 13.08 7.99 11.43
N ILE A 685 11.95 8.54 11.04
CA ILE A 685 11.86 9.91 10.50
C ILE A 685 12.30 10.95 11.54
N LYS A 686 11.81 10.86 12.78
CA LYS A 686 12.20 11.76 13.87
C LYS A 686 13.70 11.70 14.15
N ALA A 687 14.26 10.51 14.24
CA ALA A 687 15.69 10.32 14.45
C ALA A 687 16.52 10.93 13.30
N LEU A 688 16.12 10.71 12.04
CA LEU A 688 16.82 11.30 10.90
C LEU A 688 16.76 12.83 10.91
N ARG A 689 15.61 13.43 11.24
CA ARG A 689 15.46 14.89 11.34
C ARG A 689 16.43 15.48 12.37
N LEU A 690 16.53 14.86 13.53
CA LEU A 690 17.47 15.27 14.59
C LEU A 690 18.92 15.09 14.15
N ALA A 691 19.25 13.98 13.49
CA ALA A 691 20.58 13.70 12.96
C ALA A 691 21.02 14.75 11.94
N VAL A 692 20.16 15.07 10.97
CA VAL A 692 20.41 16.11 9.96
C VAL A 692 20.57 17.47 10.62
N ALA A 693 19.70 17.84 11.56
CA ALA A 693 19.83 19.11 12.27
C ALA A 693 21.14 19.23 13.08
N ALA A 694 21.65 18.11 13.61
CA ALA A 694 22.93 18.10 14.33
C ALA A 694 24.15 18.17 13.38
N CYS A 695 24.06 17.56 12.21
CA CYS A 695 25.18 17.45 11.26
C CYS A 695 25.23 18.59 10.22
N ASP A 696 24.08 19.14 9.87
CA ASP A 696 23.85 20.22 8.89
C ASP A 696 22.69 21.13 9.39
N PRO A 697 22.93 21.99 10.39
CA PRO A 697 21.89 22.73 11.11
C PRO A 697 21.09 23.72 10.26
N THR A 698 21.56 24.02 9.05
CA THR A 698 20.92 24.99 8.15
C THR A 698 19.91 24.34 7.18
N ARG A 699 19.82 23.00 7.19
CA ARG A 699 19.04 22.24 6.21
C ARG A 699 18.07 21.29 6.87
N THR A 700 17.01 20.98 6.12
CA THR A 700 16.07 19.91 6.45
C THR A 700 16.46 18.64 5.68
N PRO A 701 15.94 17.45 6.05
CA PRO A 701 16.23 16.22 5.30
C PRO A 701 15.97 16.32 3.79
N ALA A 702 14.90 17.01 3.37
CA ALA A 702 14.63 17.22 1.94
C ALA A 702 15.67 18.10 1.20
N LYS A 703 16.50 18.87 1.91
CA LYS A 703 17.39 19.90 1.34
C LYS A 703 18.86 19.77 1.73
N THR A 704 19.22 18.77 2.54
CA THR A 704 20.59 18.55 2.99
C THR A 704 21.48 18.02 1.86
N GLN A 705 22.79 18.25 1.96
CA GLN A 705 23.81 17.62 1.11
C GLN A 705 24.42 16.37 1.76
N LEU A 706 24.05 16.06 3.01
CA LEU A 706 24.48 14.86 3.69
C LEU A 706 23.95 13.63 2.95
N TRP A 707 24.86 12.73 2.58
CA TRP A 707 24.51 11.42 2.07
C TRP A 707 24.63 10.39 3.18
N LEU A 708 23.51 9.81 3.58
CA LEU A 708 23.48 8.72 4.55
C LEU A 708 24.13 7.46 3.96
N VAL A 709 25.21 6.98 4.56
CA VAL A 709 25.96 5.79 4.12
C VAL A 709 25.69 4.59 5.00
N SER A 710 25.45 4.76 6.30
CA SER A 710 25.07 3.67 7.22
C SER A 710 24.02 4.12 8.24
N ALA A 711 23.09 3.23 8.54
CA ALA A 711 22.05 3.37 9.54
C ALA A 711 21.88 2.04 10.28
N THR A 712 22.14 2.02 11.59
CA THR A 712 22.03 0.81 12.42
C THR A 712 21.31 1.11 13.72
N GLU A 713 20.69 0.09 14.32
CA GLU A 713 20.16 0.15 15.68
C GLU A 713 21.24 -0.33 16.65
N VAL A 714 21.51 0.45 17.71
CA VAL A 714 22.67 0.22 18.60
C VAL A 714 22.28 -0.54 19.88
N ASP A 715 21.05 -0.37 20.37
CA ASP A 715 20.58 -0.91 21.65
C ASP A 715 19.60 -2.08 21.45
N GLN A 716 20.11 -3.33 21.51
CA GLN A 716 19.29 -4.56 21.42
C GLN A 716 18.74 -5.06 22.77
N LEU A 717 18.60 -4.22 23.79
CA LEU A 717 17.88 -4.64 25.00
C LEU A 717 16.38 -4.75 24.65
N ALA A 718 15.93 -5.97 24.39
CA ALA A 718 14.53 -6.30 24.14
C ALA A 718 13.63 -5.67 25.22
N GLY A 719 12.81 -4.69 24.83
CA GLY A 719 11.92 -3.96 25.74
C GLY A 719 12.38 -2.56 26.16
N ALA A 720 13.52 -2.05 25.67
CA ALA A 720 13.89 -0.66 25.89
C ALA A 720 12.86 0.30 25.26
N ALA A 721 12.31 1.22 26.07
CA ALA A 721 11.28 2.16 25.63
C ALA A 721 11.75 3.16 24.56
N LYS A 722 13.06 3.31 24.35
CA LYS A 722 13.67 4.21 23.36
C LYS A 722 14.74 3.47 22.56
N LYS A 723 14.57 3.42 21.25
CA LYS A 723 15.57 2.91 20.31
C LYS A 723 16.60 3.99 20.01
N THR A 724 17.86 3.61 19.96
CA THR A 724 18.96 4.48 19.51
C THR A 724 19.43 4.02 18.14
N TYR A 725 19.46 4.95 17.19
CA TYR A 725 19.98 4.75 15.84
C TYR A 725 21.36 5.39 15.72
N HIS A 726 22.31 4.66 15.14
CA HIS A 726 23.57 5.20 14.69
C HIS A 726 23.46 5.56 13.22
N PHE A 727 23.81 6.80 12.86
CA PHE A 727 23.87 7.25 11.49
C PHE A 727 25.29 7.68 11.13
N LEU A 728 25.75 7.22 9.97
CA LEU A 728 26.99 7.63 9.32
C LEU A 728 26.64 8.30 7.99
N PHE A 729 26.95 9.58 7.89
CA PHE A 729 26.81 10.39 6.69
C PHE A 729 28.19 10.64 6.05
N VAL A 730 28.16 11.05 4.79
CA VAL A 730 29.30 11.72 4.15
C VAL A 730 28.86 13.02 3.48
N LEU A 731 29.80 13.94 3.34
CA LEU A 731 29.73 15.06 2.43
C LEU A 731 30.52 14.70 1.17
N PRO A 732 29.91 14.68 -0.03
CA PRO A 732 30.62 14.46 -1.27
C PRO A 732 31.77 15.46 -1.47
N GLU A 733 32.87 15.03 -2.08
CA GLU A 733 33.95 15.96 -2.47
C GLU A 733 33.47 16.82 -3.65
N ASP A 734 33.68 18.13 -3.58
CA ASP A 734 33.24 19.07 -4.62
C ASP A 734 33.83 18.69 -5.99
N GLY A 735 32.95 18.53 -6.98
CA GLY A 735 33.33 18.18 -8.35
C GLY A 735 33.75 16.72 -8.57
N ALA A 736 33.70 15.86 -7.55
CA ALA A 736 33.97 14.43 -7.70
C ALA A 736 32.97 13.79 -8.68
N LYS A 737 33.48 12.94 -9.57
CA LYS A 737 32.67 12.20 -10.54
C LYS A 737 32.62 10.72 -10.16
N PRO A 738 31.45 10.06 -10.25
CA PRO A 738 31.36 8.62 -10.09
C PRO A 738 32.23 7.88 -11.11
N VAL A 739 32.92 6.83 -10.65
CA VAL A 739 33.74 5.95 -11.50
C VAL A 739 33.26 4.51 -11.30
N GLN A 740 32.96 3.84 -12.42
CA GLN A 740 32.67 2.41 -12.40
C GLN A 740 33.93 1.62 -12.09
N HIS A 741 33.86 0.71 -11.12
CA HIS A 741 34.94 -0.25 -10.84
C HIS A 741 34.51 -1.69 -11.15
N VAL A 742 33.22 -2.02 -11.09
CA VAL A 742 32.62 -3.28 -11.57
C VAL A 742 31.24 -3.02 -12.20
N PRO A 743 30.70 -3.94 -13.02
CA PRO A 743 29.31 -3.84 -13.48
C PRO A 743 28.32 -3.62 -12.32
N GLY A 744 27.45 -2.61 -12.46
CA GLY A 744 26.42 -2.30 -11.47
C GLY A 744 26.86 -1.49 -10.25
N ARG A 745 28.15 -1.17 -10.09
CA ARG A 745 28.65 -0.40 -8.94
C ARG A 745 29.54 0.77 -9.35
N LEU A 746 29.38 1.87 -8.61
CA LEU A 746 30.12 3.11 -8.78
C LEU A 746 30.84 3.46 -7.48
N ARG A 747 31.97 4.16 -7.61
CA ARG A 747 32.67 4.81 -6.51
C ARG A 747 32.75 6.29 -6.72
N ILE A 748 32.55 7.06 -5.65
CA ILE A 748 32.73 8.51 -5.64
C ILE A 748 33.54 8.92 -4.41
N ARG A 749 34.42 9.92 -4.55
CA ARG A 749 35.17 10.46 -3.41
C ARG A 749 34.26 11.32 -2.53
N TYR A 750 34.50 11.28 -1.23
CA TYR A 750 33.84 12.15 -0.25
C TYR A 750 34.89 13.05 0.40
N GLY A 751 34.47 14.23 0.88
CA GLY A 751 35.35 15.19 1.56
C GLY A 751 35.38 15.04 3.07
N GLU A 752 34.28 14.55 3.67
CA GLU A 752 34.17 14.36 5.12
C GLU A 752 33.20 13.21 5.44
N ALA A 753 33.51 12.41 6.45
CA ALA A 753 32.59 11.44 7.06
C ALA A 753 32.12 11.96 8.42
N ILE A 754 30.82 11.81 8.71
CA ILE A 754 30.17 12.37 9.89
C ILE A 754 29.31 11.30 10.53
N SER A 755 29.44 11.06 11.84
CA SER A 755 28.57 10.10 12.54
C SER A 755 27.92 10.67 13.79
N CYS A 756 26.75 10.13 14.14
CA CYS A 756 26.00 10.49 15.34
C CYS A 756 25.11 9.35 15.81
N ASN A 757 24.84 9.31 17.12
CA ASN A 757 23.86 8.42 17.74
C ASN A 757 22.63 9.24 18.11
N VAL A 758 21.43 8.79 17.75
CA VAL A 758 20.21 9.59 17.86
C VAL A 758 19.05 8.70 18.25
N THR A 759 18.25 9.16 19.20
CA THR A 759 16.91 8.59 19.48
C THR A 759 15.85 9.40 18.74
N ASP A 760 14.58 9.02 18.84
CA ASP A 760 13.47 9.79 18.30
C ASP A 760 13.26 11.18 18.92
N SER A 761 14.00 11.51 19.99
CA SER A 761 13.79 12.72 20.78
C SER A 761 15.07 13.48 21.12
N MET A 762 16.25 12.86 21.03
CA MET A 762 17.53 13.51 21.37
C MET A 762 18.74 12.88 20.69
N LEU A 763 19.77 13.71 20.47
CA LEU A 763 21.14 13.31 20.14
C LEU A 763 21.80 12.65 21.37
N LYS A 764 22.59 11.60 21.13
CA LYS A 764 23.38 10.87 22.13
C LYS A 764 24.86 11.10 21.85
N GLY A 765 25.52 11.84 22.72
CA GLY A 765 26.94 12.18 22.57
C GLY A 765 27.21 13.22 21.47
N PRO A 766 28.49 13.56 21.24
CA PRO A 766 28.88 14.54 20.23
C PRO A 766 28.83 13.95 18.81
N VAL A 767 28.57 14.81 17.83
CA VAL A 767 28.77 14.48 16.40
C VAL A 767 30.26 14.30 16.14
N GLN A 768 30.62 13.21 15.49
CA GLN A 768 32.00 12.89 15.13
C GLN A 768 32.23 13.22 13.65
N ARG A 769 33.41 13.75 13.33
CA ARG A 769 33.81 14.10 11.97
C ARG A 769 35.20 13.55 11.70
N CYS A 770 35.41 13.03 10.50
CA CYS A 770 36.67 12.43 10.10
C CYS A 770 36.96 12.76 8.63
N PRO A 771 38.21 13.08 8.26
CA PRO A 771 38.60 13.16 6.85
C PRO A 771 38.49 11.79 6.16
N PRO A 772 38.53 11.75 4.81
CA PRO A 772 38.45 10.52 4.06
C PRO A 772 39.67 9.62 4.32
N GLY A 773 39.43 8.32 4.50
CA GLY A 773 40.50 7.34 4.66
C GLY A 773 40.17 6.21 5.64
N PRO A 774 41.18 5.44 6.08
CA PRO A 774 40.98 4.29 6.97
C PRO A 774 40.35 4.64 8.33
N GLU A 775 40.60 5.84 8.86
CA GLU A 775 40.03 6.28 10.13
C GLU A 775 38.51 6.42 10.07
N ALA A 776 37.96 6.86 8.93
CA ALA A 776 36.51 6.97 8.73
C ALA A 776 35.80 5.62 8.81
N LEU A 777 36.51 4.51 8.56
CA LEU A 777 35.95 3.16 8.70
C LEU A 777 35.64 2.81 10.16
N ARG A 778 36.30 3.46 11.13
CA ARG A 778 36.00 3.27 12.56
C ARG A 778 34.66 3.88 12.97
N LEU A 779 34.10 4.76 12.16
CA LEU A 779 32.81 5.39 12.45
C LEU A 779 31.63 4.41 12.33
N TYR A 780 31.79 3.27 11.64
CA TYR A 780 30.75 2.22 11.62
C TYR A 780 30.52 1.56 12.98
N SER A 781 31.49 1.61 13.89
CA SER A 781 31.54 0.74 15.06
C SER A 781 31.78 1.54 16.33
N ARG A 782 30.68 1.89 17.01
CA ARG A 782 30.69 2.13 18.46
C ARG A 782 29.46 1.48 19.10
N HIS A 783 29.61 0.23 19.50
CA HIS A 783 28.97 -0.23 20.73
C HIS A 783 29.70 0.50 21.86
N GLU A 784 29.18 1.66 22.29
CA GLU A 784 29.61 2.23 23.56
C GLU A 784 29.09 1.29 24.65
N SER A 785 29.99 0.44 25.14
CA SER A 785 29.87 -0.13 26.47
C SER A 785 30.13 1.01 27.45
N VAL A 786 29.07 1.67 27.89
CA VAL A 786 29.03 2.44 29.14
C VAL A 786 27.70 2.18 29.83
#